data_AF-A0A4Q4WGB4-F1
#
_entry.id   AF-A0A4Q4WGB4-F1
#
_cell.length_a   1.000
_cell.length_b   1.000
_cell.length_c   1.000
_cell.angle_alpha   90.00
_cell.angle_beta   90.00
_cell.angle_gamma   90.00
#
_symmetry.space_group_name_H-M   'P 1'
#
loop_
_entity.id
_entity.type
_entity.pdbx_description
1 polymer ?
#
loop_
_entity_poly.entity_id
_entity_poly.type
_entity_poly.pdbx_seq_one_letter_code
_entity_poly.pdbx_strand_id
1 'polypeptide(L)'
;MEKDHPLEETRRRLMSLRRCARFGEDSKEFICAGELREVLTIDDIRAGISAIPILRDQDNERDLRRYASLIWETSLTIFAILLADGNHQHILKFLFRRDTDQRLTFSTDDLYYLPDLVRTHFVERQWRFHPVTLTLDGIHRDINPKAILPFLSHIRSGCGGFGTVWKVQSSIHRHAIYANVYGLADALGRIHNFNFEDDGLEFSRIGYHHDLRPANILVCDGKFVIADFGLSKLKPDDQSSRTILRGGQDDYLGPEHFNYEQWVSGSVGRQLDVWAFGCILAEIATFIERKDVREFREKRMATHRGEHPVTDHAFHLGGKIRPAVSQWLDELIFRPADPQVAQLVAVVRDMLNPNPFKRPKISEITPKLQLLAIDSMFIAVDGLLQEAFSGSDGIPTSNQHVCILLEHKRVLAFRAAFTSLHPAIKLDYSLDMIRDDSKIMGYYAKERVLIEWKEYDISWKDGAEELFSVMDNLTNLLDPEVTPRQGIMDQRILNCLGYFHERRLFRFGFIYSLNGPSRQTQLFSLNNALRVMAVDDAPGPDLGDVFQLAKDLAACLLAVHEVGWLHKSLSSHHVLIFAPDKGSISQHVVSAVLSGFNDSRPEASSFTLGPKQDFEHYRHPKYRTGTPFRSVFDYYGLGIVLLELGSWEPISQLRDRHKDIVGSEEFRLKLLKSYVPQLGEKMGARYRNAVQACLDTEGLMSSMGQNSEDFAAAREFFKLKVVQSLAGCFA
;
A
#
# COMPACT_ATOMS: atom_id res chain seq x y z
N MET A 1 33.47 24.82 32.32
CA MET A 1 33.56 24.29 30.94
C MET A 1 34.49 23.08 30.98
N GLU A 2 33.94 21.92 31.33
CA GLU A 2 34.64 20.66 31.08
C GLU A 2 34.65 20.43 29.57
N LYS A 3 35.83 20.22 28.99
CA LYS A 3 35.97 19.84 27.58
C LYS A 3 35.42 18.42 27.42
N ASP A 4 34.31 18.28 26.70
CA ASP A 4 33.78 16.97 26.32
C ASP A 4 34.87 16.11 25.66
N HIS A 5 35.06 14.90 26.18
CA HIS A 5 35.98 13.91 25.62
C HIS A 5 35.53 13.55 24.19
N PRO A 6 36.42 13.44 23.18
CA PRO A 6 36.04 13.24 21.77
C PRO A 6 35.13 12.02 21.51
N LEU A 7 35.14 11.05 22.40
CA LEU A 7 34.42 9.78 22.29
C LEU A 7 33.11 9.72 23.08
N GLU A 8 32.80 10.73 23.90
CA GLU A 8 31.59 10.70 24.72
C GLU A 8 30.34 10.79 23.86
N GLU A 9 30.42 11.55 22.77
CA GLU A 9 29.40 11.62 21.73
C GLU A 9 29.24 10.27 21.00
N THR A 10 30.34 9.64 20.58
CA THR A 10 30.33 8.31 19.95
C THR A 10 29.76 7.24 20.90
N ARG A 11 30.10 7.31 22.19
CA ARG A 11 29.54 6.44 23.23
C ARG A 11 28.04 6.66 23.38
N ARG A 12 27.57 7.90 23.40
CA ARG A 12 26.12 8.21 23.43
C ARG A 12 25.39 7.64 22.22
N ARG A 13 25.94 7.77 21.01
CA ARG A 13 25.37 7.17 19.80
C ARG A 13 25.36 5.64 19.85
N LEU A 14 26.44 5.03 20.34
CA LEU A 14 26.50 3.57 20.53
C LEU A 14 25.43 3.07 21.50
N MET A 15 25.18 3.81 22.57
CA MET A 15 24.11 3.50 23.52
C MET A 15 22.71 3.78 22.97
N SER A 16 22.57 4.67 21.98
CA SER A 16 21.28 4.93 21.34
C SER A 16 20.80 3.79 20.43
N LEU A 17 21.71 2.90 20.01
CA LEU A 17 21.40 1.70 19.21
C LEU A 17 20.68 0.58 20.00
N ARG A 18 20.49 0.77 21.31
CA ARG A 18 19.86 -0.24 22.17
C ARG A 18 18.43 -0.48 21.72
N ARG A 19 18.14 -1.70 21.32
CA ARG A 19 16.77 -2.18 21.09
C ARG A 19 16.27 -2.82 22.38
N CYS A 20 15.09 -2.39 22.82
CA CYS A 20 14.42 -2.99 23.96
C CYS A 20 13.49 -4.11 23.48
N ALA A 21 13.74 -5.32 23.96
CA ALA A 21 12.78 -6.40 23.83
C ALA A 21 11.67 -6.12 24.87
N ARG A 22 10.53 -5.55 24.46
CA ARG A 22 9.45 -5.11 25.36
C ARG A 22 8.80 -6.31 26.07
N PHE A 23 9.22 -6.60 27.30
CA PHE A 23 8.68 -7.71 28.10
C PHE A 23 8.73 -7.41 29.60
N GLY A 24 7.59 -7.13 30.24
CA GLY A 24 7.44 -7.16 31.71
C GLY A 24 8.56 -6.47 32.51
N GLU A 25 8.80 -6.94 33.75
CA GLU A 25 9.83 -6.37 34.66
C GLU A 25 11.27 -6.76 34.28
N ASP A 26 11.49 -7.66 33.31
CA ASP A 26 12.80 -8.25 32.96
C ASP A 26 13.25 -7.99 31.51
N SER A 27 12.90 -6.84 30.92
CA SER A 27 13.31 -6.47 29.56
C SER A 27 14.84 -6.36 29.43
N LYS A 28 15.46 -7.16 28.55
CA LYS A 28 16.90 -7.09 28.24
C LYS A 28 17.12 -6.37 26.90
N GLU A 29 18.08 -5.45 26.88
CA GLU A 29 18.43 -4.65 25.68
C GLU A 29 19.59 -5.27 24.90
N PHE A 30 19.54 -5.22 23.58
CA PHE A 30 20.63 -5.68 22.70
C PHE A 30 20.94 -4.69 21.56
N ILE A 31 22.07 -4.89 20.90
CA ILE A 31 22.56 -4.12 19.75
C ILE A 31 22.88 -5.11 18.62
N CYS A 32 22.42 -4.83 17.41
CA CYS A 32 22.69 -5.71 16.27
C CYS A 32 24.13 -5.50 15.76
N ALA A 33 24.83 -6.59 15.42
CA ALA A 33 26.20 -6.52 14.93
C ALA A 33 26.37 -5.66 13.65
N GLY A 34 25.34 -5.61 12.78
CA GLY A 34 25.35 -4.78 11.56
C GLY A 34 25.30 -3.27 11.84
N GLU A 35 24.63 -2.85 12.92
CA GLU A 35 24.43 -1.43 13.27
C GLU A 35 25.70 -0.80 13.89
N LEU A 36 26.60 -1.62 14.43
CA LEU A 36 27.88 -1.15 14.97
C LEU A 36 28.72 -0.44 13.89
N ARG A 37 28.64 -0.90 12.64
CA ARG A 37 29.36 -0.30 11.50
C ARG A 37 28.73 1.01 11.00
N GLU A 38 27.50 1.31 11.38
CA GLU A 38 26.82 2.55 11.04
C GLU A 38 27.15 3.68 12.03
N VAL A 39 27.51 3.31 13.27
CA VAL A 39 27.75 4.26 14.36
C VAL A 39 29.22 4.44 14.71
N LEU A 40 30.00 3.36 14.70
CA LEU A 40 31.44 3.47 14.84
C LEU A 40 32.03 3.66 13.45
N THR A 41 33.00 4.55 13.32
CA THR A 41 33.83 4.67 12.11
C THR A 41 35.27 4.32 12.42
N ILE A 42 36.09 4.11 11.37
CA ILE A 42 37.54 3.94 11.54
C ILE A 42 38.15 5.16 12.25
N ASP A 43 37.62 6.37 12.01
CA ASP A 43 38.07 7.59 12.67
C ASP A 43 37.70 7.64 14.15
N ASP A 44 36.52 7.15 14.53
CA ASP A 44 36.13 7.00 15.94
C ASP A 44 37.04 6.01 16.67
N ILE A 45 37.37 4.89 16.04
CA ILE A 45 38.30 3.90 16.60
C ILE A 45 39.68 4.52 16.76
N ARG A 46 40.17 5.23 15.72
CA ARG A 46 41.46 5.91 15.74
C ARG A 46 41.52 6.95 16.86
N ALA A 47 40.49 7.77 17.02
CA ALA A 47 40.35 8.69 18.14
C ALA A 47 40.37 7.94 19.48
N GLY A 48 39.69 6.80 19.55
CA GLY A 48 39.66 5.89 20.70
C GLY A 48 41.02 5.40 21.15
N ILE A 49 41.81 4.91 20.23
CA ILE A 49 43.11 4.29 20.55
C ILE A 49 44.25 5.32 20.63
N SER A 50 44.06 6.55 20.15
CA SER A 50 45.06 7.63 20.21
C SER A 50 45.47 8.02 21.64
N ALA A 51 44.60 7.79 22.62
CA ALA A 51 44.87 8.04 24.03
C ALA A 51 45.71 6.94 24.71
N ILE A 52 45.96 5.81 24.03
CA ILE A 52 46.70 4.69 24.61
C ILE A 52 48.19 5.02 24.62
N PRO A 53 48.90 4.92 25.77
CA PRO A 53 50.29 5.40 25.90
C PRO A 53 51.27 4.88 24.85
N ILE A 54 51.11 3.63 24.38
CA ILE A 54 52.00 3.01 23.37
C ILE A 54 51.77 3.56 21.95
N LEU A 55 50.65 4.25 21.71
CA LEU A 55 50.24 4.80 20.41
C LEU A 55 50.20 6.34 20.41
N ARG A 56 50.63 6.99 21.50
CA ARG A 56 50.51 8.44 21.72
C ARG A 56 51.61 9.27 21.01
N ASP A 57 52.66 8.62 20.53
CA ASP A 57 53.80 9.30 19.90
C ASP A 57 53.47 9.76 18.46
N GLN A 58 53.97 10.94 18.05
CA GLN A 58 53.64 11.56 16.76
C GLN A 58 54.17 10.75 15.55
N ASP A 59 55.20 9.91 15.77
CA ASP A 59 55.75 9.02 14.75
C ASP A 59 54.93 7.72 14.53
N ASN A 60 53.88 7.48 15.34
CA ASN A 60 53.06 6.26 15.29
C ASN A 60 51.74 6.40 14.50
N GLU A 61 51.55 7.46 13.70
CA GLU A 61 50.33 7.68 12.89
C GLU A 61 50.05 6.50 11.94
N ARG A 62 51.10 5.84 11.44
CA ARG A 62 50.98 4.63 10.61
C ARG A 62 50.41 3.45 11.40
N ASP A 63 50.86 3.28 12.64
CA ASP A 63 50.40 2.19 13.51
C ASP A 63 48.98 2.46 14.03
N LEU A 64 48.64 3.71 14.34
CA LEU A 64 47.27 4.13 14.66
C LEU A 64 46.29 3.75 13.55
N ARG A 65 46.63 4.05 12.28
CA ARG A 65 45.80 3.65 11.13
C ARG A 65 45.69 2.13 11.01
N ARG A 66 46.81 1.42 11.15
CA ARG A 66 46.86 -0.04 11.03
C ARG A 66 46.00 -0.72 12.09
N TYR A 67 46.11 -0.31 13.36
CA TYR A 67 45.32 -0.86 14.45
C TYR A 67 43.83 -0.49 14.32
N ALA A 68 43.51 0.74 13.88
CA ALA A 68 42.12 1.13 13.64
C ALA A 68 41.45 0.28 12.55
N SER A 69 42.14 0.04 11.42
CA SER A 69 41.65 -0.87 10.37
C SER A 69 41.51 -2.31 10.87
N LEU A 70 42.49 -2.81 11.64
CA LEU A 70 42.43 -4.18 12.18
C LEU A 70 41.26 -4.37 13.16
N ILE A 71 41.01 -3.39 14.04
CA ILE A 71 39.88 -3.42 14.97
C ILE A 71 38.57 -3.39 14.18
N TRP A 72 38.46 -2.50 13.18
CA TRP A 72 37.29 -2.39 12.31
C TRP A 72 36.93 -3.71 11.62
N GLU A 73 37.94 -4.44 11.14
CA GLU A 73 37.75 -5.67 10.38
C GLU A 73 37.45 -6.89 11.26
N THR A 74 38.05 -6.98 12.46
CA THR A 74 38.11 -8.25 13.21
C THR A 74 37.57 -8.19 14.63
N SER A 75 37.52 -7.00 15.25
CA SER A 75 37.33 -6.85 16.71
C SER A 75 36.42 -5.67 17.05
N LEU A 76 35.51 -5.32 16.14
CA LEU A 76 34.65 -4.13 16.23
C LEU A 76 33.69 -4.25 17.41
N THR A 77 33.15 -5.45 17.64
CA THR A 77 32.20 -5.74 18.73
C THR A 77 32.90 -5.70 20.08
N ILE A 78 34.09 -6.29 20.19
CA ILE A 78 34.94 -6.19 21.39
C ILE A 78 35.24 -4.72 21.71
N PHE A 79 35.63 -3.94 20.70
CA PHE A 79 35.88 -2.51 20.88
C PHE A 79 34.64 -1.76 21.34
N ALA A 80 33.47 -2.04 20.75
CA ALA A 80 32.20 -1.45 21.15
C ALA A 80 31.83 -1.76 22.61
N ILE A 81 32.02 -3.00 23.07
CA ILE A 81 31.77 -3.40 24.47
C ILE A 81 32.67 -2.60 25.42
N LEU A 82 33.96 -2.48 25.10
CA LEU A 82 34.92 -1.72 25.91
C LEU A 82 34.59 -0.22 25.90
N LEU A 83 34.27 0.35 24.74
CA LEU A 83 33.92 1.76 24.59
C LEU A 83 32.64 2.10 25.37
N ALA A 84 31.66 1.19 25.40
CA ALA A 84 30.42 1.35 26.12
C ALA A 84 30.62 1.56 27.64
N ASP A 85 31.71 1.04 28.20
CA ASP A 85 32.10 1.24 29.60
C ASP A 85 33.23 2.25 29.81
N GLY A 86 33.70 2.92 28.75
CA GLY A 86 34.85 3.82 28.84
C GLY A 86 36.19 3.10 29.06
N ASN A 87 36.26 1.81 28.71
CA ASN A 87 37.41 0.93 28.91
C ASN A 87 38.15 0.62 27.60
N HIS A 88 37.96 1.43 26.56
CA HIS A 88 38.51 1.24 25.22
C HIS A 88 40.05 1.18 25.18
N GLN A 89 40.75 1.73 26.19
CA GLN A 89 42.21 1.60 26.33
C GLN A 89 42.71 0.14 26.41
N HIS A 90 41.84 -0.82 26.72
CA HIS A 90 42.19 -2.23 26.83
C HIS A 90 42.11 -3.03 25.53
N ILE A 91 41.67 -2.43 24.41
CA ILE A 91 41.49 -3.15 23.14
C ILE A 91 42.77 -3.83 22.64
N LEU A 92 43.94 -3.20 22.80
CA LEU A 92 45.22 -3.78 22.39
C LEU A 92 45.52 -5.11 23.10
N LYS A 93 45.02 -5.30 24.32
CA LYS A 93 45.21 -6.56 25.06
C LYS A 93 44.50 -7.74 24.36
N PHE A 94 43.33 -7.50 23.76
CA PHE A 94 42.62 -8.51 22.96
C PHE A 94 43.40 -8.79 21.66
N LEU A 95 43.82 -7.73 20.95
CA LEU A 95 44.57 -7.87 19.69
C LEU A 95 45.89 -8.64 19.86
N PHE A 96 46.66 -8.36 20.93
CA PHE A 96 47.91 -9.07 21.21
C PHE A 96 47.71 -10.57 21.45
N ARG A 97 46.52 -10.96 21.92
CA ARG A 97 46.14 -12.36 22.11
C ARG A 97 45.42 -12.97 20.92
N ARG A 98 45.19 -12.19 19.86
CA ARG A 98 44.42 -12.57 18.66
C ARG A 98 42.97 -12.94 19.00
N ASP A 99 42.44 -12.32 20.06
CA ASP A 99 41.04 -12.47 20.44
C ASP A 99 40.20 -11.55 19.55
N THR A 100 39.46 -12.15 18.62
CA THR A 100 38.58 -11.47 17.66
C THR A 100 37.11 -11.63 18.07
N ASP A 101 36.21 -10.92 17.38
CA ASP A 101 34.77 -11.02 17.60
C ASP A 101 34.24 -12.47 17.46
N GLN A 102 34.95 -13.36 16.76
CA GLN A 102 34.60 -14.78 16.64
C GLN A 102 34.74 -15.55 17.96
N ARG A 103 35.51 -15.04 18.93
CA ARG A 103 35.71 -15.67 20.25
C ARG A 103 34.77 -15.09 21.34
N LEU A 104 33.84 -14.20 20.98
CA LEU A 104 32.83 -13.71 21.92
C LEU A 104 32.09 -14.88 22.58
N THR A 105 31.62 -14.68 23.82
CA THR A 105 31.31 -15.70 24.86
C THR A 105 32.46 -16.00 25.84
N PHE A 106 33.23 -14.98 26.20
CA PHE A 106 34.30 -15.07 27.19
C PHE A 106 33.77 -15.29 28.61
N SER A 107 34.46 -16.12 29.38
CA SER A 107 34.31 -16.19 30.84
C SER A 107 35.24 -15.19 31.56
N THR A 108 35.04 -15.01 32.87
CA THR A 108 35.97 -14.23 33.71
C THR A 108 37.38 -14.84 33.74
N ASP A 109 37.51 -16.13 33.50
CA ASP A 109 38.80 -16.83 33.48
C ASP A 109 39.53 -16.61 32.14
N ASP A 110 38.79 -16.55 31.03
CA ASP A 110 39.36 -16.25 29.71
C ASP A 110 40.01 -14.87 29.65
N LEU A 111 39.50 -13.92 30.44
CA LEU A 111 39.93 -12.52 30.47
C LEU A 111 40.86 -12.20 31.64
N TYR A 112 41.67 -13.18 32.09
CA TYR A 112 42.59 -13.02 33.22
C TYR A 112 43.60 -11.86 33.11
N TYR A 113 43.83 -11.37 31.89
CA TYR A 113 44.75 -10.28 31.56
C TYR A 113 44.11 -8.88 31.67
N LEU A 114 42.81 -8.80 31.94
CA LEU A 114 42.09 -7.56 32.22
C LEU A 114 41.93 -7.33 33.73
N PRO A 115 41.86 -6.07 34.20
CA PRO A 115 41.48 -5.78 35.58
C PRO A 115 40.13 -6.41 35.94
N ASP A 116 39.96 -6.82 37.20
CA ASP A 116 38.78 -7.57 37.64
C ASP A 116 37.46 -6.85 37.35
N LEU A 117 37.43 -5.52 37.58
CA LEU A 117 36.25 -4.72 37.29
C LEU A 117 35.92 -4.69 35.78
N VAL A 118 36.94 -4.49 34.94
CA VAL A 118 36.79 -4.43 33.49
C VAL A 118 36.33 -5.76 32.93
N ARG A 119 36.92 -6.87 33.39
CA ARG A 119 36.51 -8.20 32.91
C ARG A 119 35.08 -8.53 33.32
N THR A 120 34.69 -8.18 34.55
CA THR A 120 33.36 -8.49 35.07
C THR A 120 32.30 -7.75 34.25
N HIS A 121 32.52 -6.45 34.05
CA HIS A 121 31.64 -5.63 33.21
C HIS A 121 31.61 -6.12 31.75
N PHE A 122 32.75 -6.51 31.19
CA PHE A 122 32.82 -7.04 29.83
C PHE A 122 32.02 -8.35 29.70
N VAL A 123 32.21 -9.31 30.61
CA VAL A 123 31.53 -10.61 30.59
C VAL A 123 30.01 -10.46 30.75
N GLU A 124 29.56 -9.49 31.53
CA GLU A 124 28.13 -9.18 31.66
C GLU A 124 27.57 -8.50 30.41
N ARG A 125 28.32 -7.56 29.83
CA ARG A 125 27.86 -6.73 28.73
C ARG A 125 27.93 -7.40 27.36
N GLN A 126 28.81 -8.38 27.16
CA GLN A 126 28.99 -9.05 25.87
C GLN A 126 27.68 -9.60 25.29
N TRP A 127 26.78 -10.08 26.15
CA TRP A 127 25.50 -10.66 25.74
C TRP A 127 24.58 -9.64 25.05
N ARG A 128 24.77 -8.33 25.32
CA ARG A 128 24.02 -7.23 24.68
C ARG A 128 24.54 -6.91 23.29
N PHE A 129 25.83 -7.16 23.04
CA PHE A 129 26.50 -6.88 21.77
C PHE A 129 26.64 -8.13 20.89
N HIS A 130 26.29 -9.31 21.42
CA HIS A 130 26.42 -10.59 20.74
C HIS A 130 25.16 -11.47 20.94
N PRO A 131 24.02 -11.11 20.31
CA PRO A 131 22.80 -11.90 20.39
C PRO A 131 22.95 -13.26 19.68
N VAL A 132 22.27 -14.29 20.19
CA VAL A 132 22.30 -15.64 19.62
C VAL A 132 21.59 -15.67 18.28
N THR A 133 22.29 -16.07 17.22
CA THR A 133 21.67 -16.25 15.90
C THR A 133 21.13 -17.67 15.78
N LEU A 134 19.82 -17.80 15.60
CA LEU A 134 19.16 -19.10 15.37
C LEU A 134 18.93 -19.28 13.87
N THR A 135 19.53 -20.33 13.31
CA THR A 135 19.30 -20.74 11.92
C THR A 135 18.35 -21.93 11.87
N LEU A 136 17.56 -22.03 10.80
CA LEU A 136 16.54 -23.08 10.62
C LEU A 136 17.11 -24.51 10.59
N ASP A 137 18.42 -24.65 10.36
CA ASP A 137 19.10 -25.94 10.19
C ASP A 137 19.72 -26.48 11.50
N GLY A 138 19.40 -25.87 12.64
CA GLY A 138 19.99 -26.21 13.93
C GLY A 138 19.37 -27.44 14.61
N ILE A 139 20.22 -28.41 14.97
CA ILE A 139 19.95 -29.44 15.99
C ILE A 139 19.63 -28.75 17.34
N HIS A 140 19.01 -29.46 18.29
CA HIS A 140 18.86 -29.01 19.68
C HIS A 140 20.18 -28.43 20.23
N ARG A 141 20.17 -27.20 20.75
CA ARG A 141 21.32 -26.53 21.35
C ARG A 141 20.96 -26.03 22.74
N ASP A 142 21.81 -26.31 23.71
CA ASP A 142 21.77 -25.64 25.00
C ASP A 142 22.31 -24.22 24.85
N ILE A 143 21.46 -23.25 25.16
CA ILE A 143 21.81 -21.82 25.10
C ILE A 143 22.13 -21.34 26.51
N ASN A 144 23.22 -20.58 26.66
CA ASN A 144 23.58 -19.98 27.93
C ASN A 144 22.40 -19.12 28.46
N PRO A 145 21.95 -19.28 29.72
CA PRO A 145 20.82 -18.52 30.27
C PRO A 145 20.95 -17.00 30.22
N LYS A 146 22.18 -16.47 30.07
CA LYS A 146 22.45 -15.03 29.94
C LYS A 146 22.41 -14.54 28.49
N ALA A 147 22.42 -15.43 27.51
CA ALA A 147 22.45 -15.06 26.10
C ALA A 147 21.14 -14.42 25.65
N ILE A 148 21.23 -13.36 24.85
CA ILE A 148 20.06 -12.63 24.36
C ILE A 148 19.61 -13.20 23.03
N LEU A 149 18.35 -13.59 22.95
CA LEU A 149 17.73 -14.08 21.71
C LEU A 149 17.14 -12.88 20.95
N PRO A 150 17.36 -12.74 19.63
CA PRO A 150 16.99 -11.56 18.84
C PRO A 150 15.51 -11.61 18.40
N PHE A 151 14.60 -11.91 19.33
CA PHE A 151 13.17 -12.01 19.03
C PHE A 151 12.44 -10.71 19.34
N LEU A 152 11.60 -10.25 18.40
CA LEU A 152 10.81 -9.02 18.54
C LEU A 152 9.48 -9.24 19.27
N SER A 153 9.00 -10.48 19.38
CA SER A 153 7.81 -10.86 20.15
C SER A 153 7.81 -12.35 20.51
N HIS A 154 7.16 -12.70 21.63
CA HIS A 154 6.91 -14.07 22.06
C HIS A 154 5.41 -14.27 22.29
N ILE A 155 4.79 -15.23 21.62
CA ILE A 155 3.43 -15.67 21.94
C ILE A 155 3.53 -17.06 22.56
N ARG A 156 3.14 -17.20 23.82
CA ARG A 156 3.09 -18.51 24.49
C ARG A 156 2.07 -19.38 23.74
N SER A 157 2.56 -20.39 23.02
CA SER A 157 1.73 -21.25 22.17
C SER A 157 1.11 -22.42 22.95
N GLY A 158 1.66 -22.75 24.13
CA GLY A 158 1.13 -23.76 25.03
C GLY A 158 2.11 -24.16 26.14
N CYS A 159 1.67 -24.99 27.07
CA CYS A 159 2.51 -25.63 28.10
C CYS A 159 2.19 -27.13 28.20
N GLY A 160 3.23 -27.96 28.37
CA GLY A 160 3.13 -29.40 28.62
C GLY A 160 4.11 -29.87 29.68
N GLY A 161 4.11 -31.17 29.99
CA GLY A 161 4.90 -31.78 31.08
C GLY A 161 6.43 -31.66 30.95
N PHE A 162 6.94 -31.16 29.83
CA PHE A 162 8.38 -30.99 29.56
C PHE A 162 8.76 -29.53 29.25
N GLY A 163 7.86 -28.56 29.47
CA GLY A 163 8.17 -27.15 29.35
C GLY A 163 7.12 -26.31 28.63
N THR A 164 7.46 -25.04 28.42
CA THR A 164 6.60 -24.04 27.78
C THR A 164 7.04 -23.82 26.34
N VAL A 165 6.10 -23.83 25.41
CA VAL A 165 6.35 -23.63 23.97
C VAL A 165 6.02 -22.19 23.60
N TRP A 166 6.95 -21.53 22.91
CA TRP A 166 6.85 -20.14 22.48
C TRP A 166 6.87 -20.05 20.96
N LYS A 167 5.99 -19.22 20.39
CA LYS A 167 6.03 -18.80 18.99
C LYS A 167 6.83 -17.50 18.90
N VAL A 168 7.81 -17.47 18.00
CA VAL A 168 8.79 -16.39 17.84
C VAL A 168 8.89 -15.92 16.40
N GLN A 169 9.07 -14.62 16.19
CA GLN A 169 9.16 -13.98 14.87
C GLN A 169 10.64 -13.75 14.48
N SER A 170 11.04 -14.25 13.31
CA SER A 170 12.41 -14.19 12.73
C SER A 170 12.54 -13.08 11.66
N SER A 171 13.77 -12.67 11.34
CA SER A 171 14.14 -11.48 10.56
C SER A 171 14.09 -11.59 9.03
N ILE A 172 13.84 -12.78 8.44
CA ILE A 172 13.55 -12.87 7.00
C ILE A 172 12.06 -12.62 6.79
N HIS A 173 11.71 -11.35 6.57
CA HIS A 173 10.36 -10.99 6.17
C HIS A 173 10.09 -11.53 4.77
N ARG A 174 8.90 -12.10 4.54
CA ARG A 174 8.42 -12.59 3.23
C ARG A 174 8.67 -11.61 2.07
N HIS A 175 8.64 -10.30 2.35
CA HIS A 175 8.89 -9.23 1.39
C HIS A 175 10.34 -9.19 0.87
N ALA A 176 11.32 -9.56 1.71
CA ALA A 176 12.71 -9.71 1.29
C ALA A 176 12.92 -10.90 0.35
N ILE A 177 12.06 -11.93 0.43
CA ILE A 177 12.14 -13.11 -0.45
C ILE A 177 11.82 -12.71 -1.90
N TYR A 178 10.77 -11.91 -2.13
CA TYR A 178 10.41 -11.44 -3.48
C TYR A 178 11.53 -10.58 -4.11
N ALA A 179 12.15 -9.69 -3.33
CA ALA A 179 13.29 -8.90 -3.79
C ALA A 179 14.48 -9.79 -4.20
N ASN A 180 14.75 -10.84 -3.41
CA ASN A 180 15.79 -11.81 -3.72
C ASN A 180 15.47 -12.68 -4.94
N VAL A 181 14.22 -13.11 -5.10
CA VAL A 181 13.75 -13.82 -6.30
C VAL A 181 13.96 -12.98 -7.55
N TYR A 182 13.62 -11.69 -7.51
CA TYR A 182 13.94 -10.76 -8.60
C TYR A 182 15.45 -10.64 -8.83
N GLY A 183 16.26 -10.50 -7.77
CA GLY A 183 17.72 -10.43 -7.86
C GLY A 183 18.34 -11.64 -8.54
N LEU A 184 17.85 -12.86 -8.25
CA LEU A 184 18.26 -14.08 -8.93
C LEU A 184 17.90 -14.06 -10.43
N ALA A 185 16.70 -13.58 -10.77
CA ALA A 185 16.27 -13.47 -12.16
C ALA A 185 17.11 -12.44 -12.96
N ASP A 186 17.46 -11.31 -12.35
CA ASP A 186 18.35 -10.31 -12.96
C ASP A 186 19.76 -10.89 -13.17
N ALA A 187 20.31 -11.54 -12.14
CA ALA A 187 21.61 -12.21 -12.23
C ALA A 187 21.63 -13.26 -13.35
N LEU A 188 20.59 -14.10 -13.43
CA LEU A 188 20.47 -15.08 -14.51
C LEU A 188 20.32 -14.42 -15.89
N GLY A 189 19.62 -13.29 -15.98
CA GLY A 189 19.54 -12.46 -17.19
C GLY A 189 20.90 -11.96 -17.67
N ARG A 190 21.76 -11.53 -16.74
CA ARG A 190 23.15 -11.11 -17.02
C ARG A 190 24.05 -12.28 -17.40
N ILE A 191 23.84 -13.46 -16.82
CA ILE A 191 24.53 -14.69 -17.26
C ILE A 191 24.11 -15.03 -18.70
N HIS A 192 22.82 -14.93 -19.01
CA HIS A 192 22.28 -15.28 -20.34
C HIS A 192 22.69 -14.30 -21.46
N ASN A 193 22.93 -13.03 -21.11
CA ASN A 193 23.37 -11.97 -22.01
C ASN A 193 24.54 -11.22 -21.35
N PHE A 194 25.72 -11.84 -21.38
CA PHE A 194 26.89 -11.32 -20.72
C PHE A 194 27.51 -10.22 -21.56
N ASN A 195 27.60 -9.01 -21.00
CA ASN A 195 28.26 -7.87 -21.62
C ASN A 195 29.45 -7.45 -20.77
N PHE A 196 30.58 -7.22 -21.41
CA PHE A 196 31.79 -6.71 -20.76
C PHE A 196 32.26 -5.45 -21.48
N GLU A 197 32.44 -4.39 -20.71
CA GLU A 197 32.96 -3.09 -21.15
C GLU A 197 34.16 -2.74 -20.27
N ASP A 198 35.35 -2.65 -20.87
CA ASP A 198 36.57 -2.20 -20.20
C ASP A 198 37.52 -1.54 -21.22
N ASP A 199 38.01 -0.34 -20.91
CA ASP A 199 39.01 0.44 -21.68
C ASP A 199 38.92 0.32 -23.22
N GLY A 200 37.72 0.53 -23.78
CA GLY A 200 37.49 0.54 -25.23
C GLY A 200 37.29 -0.83 -25.88
N LEU A 201 37.25 -1.91 -25.09
CA LEU A 201 36.81 -3.23 -25.53
C LEU A 201 35.35 -3.46 -25.08
N GLU A 202 34.45 -3.56 -26.05
CA GLU A 202 33.06 -3.97 -25.83
C GLU A 202 32.85 -5.30 -26.54
N PHE A 203 32.52 -6.35 -25.77
CA PHE A 203 32.05 -7.60 -26.38
C PHE A 203 30.96 -8.26 -25.55
N SER A 204 29.98 -8.79 -26.26
CA SER A 204 28.87 -9.55 -25.73
C SER A 204 29.06 -11.06 -25.95
N ARG A 205 28.48 -11.86 -25.05
CA ARG A 205 28.47 -13.32 -25.07
C ARG A 205 27.11 -13.87 -24.65
N ILE A 206 26.73 -15.00 -25.25
CA ILE A 206 25.59 -15.80 -24.81
C ILE A 206 26.07 -16.82 -23.77
N GLY A 207 25.59 -16.69 -22.54
CA GLY A 207 25.92 -17.61 -21.45
C GLY A 207 24.77 -18.50 -21.03
N TYR A 208 25.10 -19.51 -20.21
CA TYR A 208 24.17 -20.40 -19.52
C TYR A 208 24.84 -20.98 -18.25
N HIS A 209 24.03 -21.41 -17.28
CA HIS A 209 24.51 -22.00 -16.03
C HIS A 209 24.51 -23.54 -16.06
N HIS A 210 23.39 -24.13 -16.48
CA HIS A 210 23.10 -25.57 -16.59
C HIS A 210 23.11 -26.40 -15.28
N ASP A 211 23.21 -25.76 -14.12
CA ASP A 211 23.25 -26.43 -12.81
C ASP A 211 22.52 -25.59 -11.74
N LEU A 212 21.42 -24.93 -12.12
CA LEU A 212 20.63 -24.18 -11.14
C LEU A 212 19.82 -25.14 -10.27
N ARG A 213 20.06 -25.06 -8.96
CA ARG A 213 19.32 -25.81 -7.94
C ARG A 213 19.45 -25.11 -6.59
N PRO A 214 18.61 -25.40 -5.58
CA PRO A 214 18.67 -24.71 -4.30
C PRO A 214 20.04 -24.76 -3.61
N ALA A 215 20.79 -25.86 -3.75
CA ALA A 215 22.14 -25.98 -3.19
C ALA A 215 23.15 -24.99 -3.79
N ASN A 216 22.86 -24.45 -4.97
CA ASN A 216 23.71 -23.49 -5.69
C ASN A 216 23.18 -22.04 -5.55
N ILE A 217 22.22 -21.82 -4.65
CA ILE A 217 21.74 -20.49 -4.24
C ILE A 217 22.19 -20.24 -2.81
N LEU A 218 23.22 -19.39 -2.64
CA LEU A 218 23.77 -19.03 -1.34
C LEU A 218 22.99 -17.88 -0.71
N VAL A 219 22.97 -17.82 0.63
CA VAL A 219 22.40 -16.70 1.39
C VAL A 219 23.52 -15.95 2.10
N CYS A 220 23.82 -14.74 1.64
CA CYS A 220 24.85 -13.86 2.20
C CYS A 220 24.22 -12.53 2.62
N ASP A 221 24.29 -12.17 3.90
CA ASP A 221 23.69 -10.93 4.45
C ASP A 221 22.21 -10.74 4.05
N GLY A 222 21.45 -11.84 4.03
CA GLY A 222 20.04 -11.84 3.62
C GLY A 222 19.80 -11.70 2.11
N LYS A 223 20.85 -11.78 1.28
CA LYS A 223 20.78 -11.78 -0.19
C LYS A 223 21.00 -13.16 -0.79
N PHE A 224 20.24 -13.50 -1.83
CA PHE A 224 20.41 -14.73 -2.60
C PHE A 224 21.45 -14.52 -3.71
N VAL A 225 22.41 -15.43 -3.79
CA VAL A 225 23.55 -15.36 -4.71
C VAL A 225 23.66 -16.67 -5.48
N ILE A 226 23.73 -16.58 -6.82
CA ILE A 226 23.98 -17.74 -7.69
C ILE A 226 25.45 -18.16 -7.54
N ALA A 227 25.69 -19.44 -7.30
CA ALA A 227 27.00 -20.04 -7.14
C ALA A 227 27.16 -21.28 -8.02
N ASP A 228 28.39 -21.81 -8.07
CA ASP A 228 28.80 -23.00 -8.81
C ASP A 228 28.64 -22.92 -10.34
N PHE A 229 29.60 -22.24 -10.97
CA PHE A 229 29.68 -22.08 -12.41
C PHE A 229 30.42 -23.23 -13.12
N GLY A 230 30.61 -24.40 -12.47
CA GLY A 230 31.40 -25.51 -12.99
C GLY A 230 30.94 -26.06 -14.34
N LEU A 231 29.65 -25.96 -14.64
CA LEU A 231 29.04 -26.37 -15.92
C LEU A 231 28.69 -25.19 -16.85
N SER A 232 28.99 -23.96 -16.41
CA SER A 232 28.67 -22.74 -17.15
C SER A 232 29.58 -22.54 -18.35
N LYS A 233 29.08 -21.87 -19.39
CA LYS A 233 29.89 -21.50 -20.55
C LYS A 233 29.40 -20.22 -21.19
N LEU A 234 30.34 -19.41 -21.68
CA LEU A 234 30.08 -18.27 -22.56
C LEU A 234 30.40 -18.67 -24.00
N LYS A 235 29.47 -18.35 -24.91
CA LYS A 235 29.62 -18.55 -26.35
C LYS A 235 29.55 -17.21 -27.09
N PRO A 236 30.21 -17.09 -28.25
CA PRO A 236 30.01 -15.97 -29.16
C PRO A 236 28.52 -15.79 -29.55
N ASP A 237 28.09 -14.56 -29.79
CA ASP A 237 26.68 -14.24 -30.01
C ASP A 237 26.12 -14.72 -31.36
N ASP A 238 27.02 -14.95 -32.32
CA ASP A 238 26.70 -15.56 -33.61
C ASP A 238 26.43 -17.08 -33.49
N GLN A 239 26.67 -17.68 -32.31
CA GLN A 239 26.45 -19.09 -32.05
C GLN A 239 25.18 -19.37 -31.25
N SER A 240 24.59 -20.55 -31.48
CA SER A 240 23.47 -21.03 -30.67
C SER A 240 23.93 -21.39 -29.25
N SER A 241 23.11 -21.04 -28.25
CA SER A 241 23.29 -21.54 -26.88
C SER A 241 23.23 -23.07 -26.80
N ARG A 242 22.57 -23.74 -27.76
CA ARG A 242 22.35 -25.19 -27.74
C ARG A 242 23.65 -25.99 -27.66
N THR A 243 23.69 -26.98 -26.78
CA THR A 243 24.83 -27.89 -26.60
C THR A 243 24.36 -29.22 -26.03
N ILE A 244 25.17 -30.27 -26.12
CA ILE A 244 24.91 -31.52 -25.42
C ILE A 244 25.23 -31.31 -23.93
N LEU A 245 24.27 -31.60 -23.06
CA LEU A 245 24.46 -31.46 -21.61
C LEU A 245 25.65 -32.35 -21.15
N ARG A 246 26.57 -31.77 -20.38
CA ARG A 246 27.76 -32.48 -19.86
C ARG A 246 27.62 -32.66 -18.36
N GLY A 247 27.39 -33.90 -17.91
CA GLY A 247 27.22 -34.23 -16.49
C GLY A 247 25.85 -33.86 -15.92
N GLY A 248 25.59 -34.32 -14.69
CA GLY A 248 24.40 -34.02 -13.90
C GLY A 248 23.25 -35.02 -14.05
N GLN A 249 22.79 -35.58 -12.92
CA GLN A 249 21.44 -36.09 -12.72
C GLN A 249 20.92 -35.39 -11.47
N ASP A 250 19.85 -34.60 -11.63
CA ASP A 250 19.30 -33.78 -10.56
C ASP A 250 17.82 -33.52 -10.83
N ASP A 251 17.01 -33.40 -9.77
CA ASP A 251 15.54 -33.29 -9.85
C ASP A 251 15.07 -31.97 -10.52
N TYR A 252 15.97 -31.00 -10.67
CA TYR A 252 15.68 -29.66 -11.18
C TYR A 252 15.97 -29.53 -12.68
N LEU A 253 16.47 -30.58 -13.34
CA LEU A 253 16.70 -30.59 -14.77
C LEU A 253 15.37 -30.66 -15.56
N GLY A 254 15.35 -29.99 -16.72
CA GLY A 254 14.20 -29.95 -17.62
C GLY A 254 13.97 -31.22 -18.42
N PRO A 255 12.77 -31.48 -18.97
CA PRO A 255 12.47 -32.71 -19.70
C PRO A 255 13.38 -33.01 -20.89
N GLU A 256 14.02 -31.99 -21.46
CA GLU A 256 14.97 -32.09 -22.55
C GLU A 256 16.39 -32.51 -22.13
N HIS A 257 16.69 -32.65 -20.83
CA HIS A 257 18.04 -32.94 -20.34
C HIS A 257 18.54 -34.33 -20.75
N PHE A 258 17.62 -35.29 -20.89
CA PHE A 258 17.94 -36.67 -21.19
C PHE A 258 16.85 -37.31 -22.04
N ASN A 259 17.24 -37.99 -23.10
CA ASN A 259 16.34 -38.81 -23.90
C ASN A 259 16.33 -40.23 -23.33
N TYR A 260 15.24 -40.58 -22.62
CA TYR A 260 15.09 -41.89 -21.98
C TYR A 260 14.85 -43.05 -22.97
N GLU A 261 14.41 -42.77 -24.20
CA GLU A 261 14.24 -43.80 -25.24
C GLU A 261 15.56 -44.17 -25.91
N GLN A 262 16.40 -43.17 -26.17
CA GLN A 262 17.71 -43.34 -26.82
C GLN A 262 18.87 -43.47 -25.83
N TRP A 263 18.59 -43.25 -24.54
CA TRP A 263 19.55 -43.29 -23.43
C TRP A 263 20.77 -42.38 -23.64
N VAL A 264 20.53 -41.15 -24.11
CA VAL A 264 21.56 -40.15 -24.40
C VAL A 264 21.24 -38.79 -23.79
N SER A 265 22.28 -38.04 -23.41
CA SER A 265 22.16 -36.65 -22.97
C SER A 265 21.51 -35.79 -24.05
N GLY A 266 20.58 -34.94 -23.63
CA GLY A 266 19.83 -34.09 -24.55
C GLY A 266 20.58 -32.85 -25.01
N SER A 267 20.10 -32.26 -26.10
CA SER A 267 20.54 -30.97 -26.60
C SER A 267 19.80 -29.83 -25.91
N VAL A 268 20.46 -29.21 -24.94
CA VAL A 268 19.92 -28.19 -24.03
C VAL A 268 20.46 -26.80 -24.34
N GLY A 269 19.78 -25.75 -23.87
CA GLY A 269 20.22 -24.36 -23.94
C GLY A 269 19.72 -23.57 -22.74
N ARG A 270 19.70 -22.23 -22.85
CA ARG A 270 19.25 -21.30 -21.79
C ARG A 270 17.87 -21.63 -21.18
N GLN A 271 17.00 -22.30 -21.95
CA GLN A 271 15.69 -22.76 -21.51
C GLN A 271 15.76 -23.79 -20.37
N LEU A 272 16.87 -24.51 -20.24
CA LEU A 272 17.12 -25.43 -19.13
C LEU A 272 17.25 -24.66 -17.80
N ASP A 273 18.00 -23.55 -17.81
CA ASP A 273 18.13 -22.67 -16.64
C ASP A 273 16.78 -22.06 -16.24
N VAL A 274 15.95 -21.68 -17.22
CA VAL A 274 14.60 -21.15 -16.96
C VAL A 274 13.72 -22.21 -16.29
N TRP A 275 13.77 -23.46 -16.75
CA TRP A 275 13.03 -24.55 -16.11
C TRP A 275 13.50 -24.78 -14.67
N ALA A 276 14.82 -24.89 -14.47
CA ALA A 276 15.41 -25.12 -13.17
C ALA A 276 15.09 -23.99 -12.19
N PHE A 277 15.13 -22.74 -12.65
CA PHE A 277 14.70 -21.58 -11.87
C PHE A 277 13.20 -21.66 -11.54
N GLY A 278 12.34 -22.09 -12.46
CA GLY A 278 10.91 -22.32 -12.20
C GLY A 278 10.67 -23.36 -11.10
N CYS A 279 11.49 -24.41 -11.05
CA CYS A 279 11.45 -25.42 -9.98
C CYS A 279 11.83 -24.82 -8.62
N ILE A 280 12.88 -23.99 -8.56
CA ILE A 280 13.29 -23.26 -7.36
C ILE A 280 12.16 -22.33 -6.87
N LEU A 281 11.54 -21.57 -7.79
CA LEU A 281 10.45 -20.67 -7.46
C LEU A 281 9.20 -21.40 -6.94
N ALA A 282 8.91 -22.62 -7.42
CA ALA A 282 7.82 -23.44 -6.89
C ALA A 282 8.06 -23.85 -5.43
N GLU A 283 9.30 -24.18 -5.06
CA GLU A 283 9.66 -24.46 -3.66
C GLU A 283 9.63 -23.20 -2.78
N ILE A 284 10.07 -22.06 -3.31
CA ILE A 284 9.97 -20.77 -2.63
C ILE A 284 8.50 -20.39 -2.40
N ALA A 285 7.62 -20.56 -3.39
CA ALA A 285 6.18 -20.30 -3.24
C ALA A 285 5.56 -21.21 -2.16
N THR A 286 5.98 -22.48 -2.10
CA THR A 286 5.58 -23.42 -1.05
C THR A 286 5.99 -22.93 0.34
N PHE A 287 7.23 -22.43 0.46
CA PHE A 287 7.75 -21.88 1.71
C PHE A 287 7.03 -20.59 2.13
N ILE A 288 6.73 -19.67 1.19
CA ILE A 288 5.98 -18.42 1.47
C ILE A 288 4.59 -18.74 2.05
N GLU A 289 3.92 -19.77 1.52
CA GLU A 289 2.62 -20.28 2.02
C GLU A 289 2.73 -21.09 3.32
N ARG A 290 3.94 -21.17 3.92
CA ARG A 290 4.23 -21.88 5.16
C ARG A 290 3.89 -23.37 5.10
N LYS A 291 3.97 -23.98 3.92
CA LYS A 291 3.84 -25.43 3.71
C LYS A 291 5.21 -26.10 3.73
N ASP A 292 5.27 -27.40 4.03
CA ASP A 292 6.53 -28.14 4.07
C ASP A 292 7.03 -28.46 2.65
N VAL A 293 8.21 -27.97 2.28
CA VAL A 293 8.84 -28.23 0.98
C VAL A 293 9.21 -29.72 0.83
N ARG A 294 9.46 -30.44 1.92
CA ARG A 294 9.72 -31.89 1.89
C ARG A 294 8.47 -32.66 1.51
N GLU A 295 7.31 -32.27 2.03
CA GLU A 295 6.02 -32.86 1.62
C GLU A 295 5.81 -32.66 0.11
N PHE A 296 6.14 -31.47 -0.42
CA PHE A 296 6.06 -31.22 -1.86
C PHE A 296 6.98 -32.15 -2.66
N ARG A 297 8.23 -32.34 -2.20
CA ARG A 297 9.21 -33.28 -2.81
C ARG A 297 8.72 -34.72 -2.78
N GLU A 298 8.14 -35.16 -1.66
CA GLU A 298 7.61 -36.52 -1.50
C GLU A 298 6.40 -36.74 -2.40
N LYS A 299 5.45 -35.81 -2.45
CA LYS A 299 4.24 -35.93 -3.29
C LYS A 299 4.56 -36.02 -4.78
N ARG A 300 5.64 -35.40 -5.24
CA ARG A 300 6.05 -35.45 -6.65
C ARG A 300 6.99 -36.62 -6.98
N MET A 301 7.32 -37.48 -6.02
CA MET A 301 8.12 -38.69 -6.27
C MET A 301 7.41 -39.62 -7.26
N ALA A 302 8.14 -40.10 -8.28
CA ALA A 302 7.61 -41.03 -9.26
C ALA A 302 8.74 -41.81 -9.95
N THR A 303 8.38 -42.93 -10.56
CA THR A 303 9.32 -43.84 -11.23
C THR A 303 9.20 -43.75 -12.75
N HIS A 304 10.30 -43.45 -13.43
CA HIS A 304 10.45 -43.60 -14.88
C HIS A 304 10.38 -45.09 -15.24
N ARG A 305 9.37 -45.49 -16.01
CA ARG A 305 9.17 -46.89 -16.42
C ARG A 305 9.90 -47.14 -17.74
N GLY A 306 10.85 -48.08 -17.74
CA GLY A 306 11.69 -48.48 -18.89
C GLY A 306 12.54 -49.70 -18.54
N GLU A 307 13.51 -50.08 -19.38
CA GLU A 307 14.43 -51.22 -19.13
C GLU A 307 15.22 -51.06 -17.81
N HIS A 308 15.48 -49.81 -17.40
CA HIS A 308 16.10 -49.46 -16.13
C HIS A 308 15.21 -48.46 -15.37
N PRO A 309 14.38 -48.92 -14.41
CA PRO A 309 13.49 -48.03 -13.67
C PRO A 309 14.28 -47.12 -12.71
N VAL A 310 14.03 -45.82 -12.79
CA VAL A 310 14.65 -44.80 -11.93
C VAL A 310 13.53 -44.08 -11.17
N THR A 311 13.66 -43.99 -9.85
CA THR A 311 12.74 -43.22 -9.00
C THR A 311 13.44 -41.96 -8.55
N ASP A 312 12.79 -40.82 -8.76
CA ASP A 312 13.34 -39.50 -8.47
C ASP A 312 12.21 -38.53 -8.04
N HIS A 313 12.59 -37.29 -7.69
CA HIS A 313 11.68 -36.23 -7.28
C HIS A 313 11.57 -35.11 -8.31
N ALA A 314 11.86 -35.41 -9.58
CA ALA A 314 11.84 -34.45 -10.66
C ALA A 314 10.45 -33.83 -10.87
N PHE A 315 10.40 -32.62 -11.41
CA PHE A 315 9.13 -31.92 -11.68
C PHE A 315 8.38 -32.47 -12.90
N HIS A 316 9.01 -33.36 -13.67
CA HIS A 316 8.46 -33.94 -14.88
C HIS A 316 8.57 -35.48 -14.89
N LEU A 317 7.75 -36.11 -15.72
CA LEU A 317 7.80 -37.54 -16.01
C LEU A 317 7.39 -37.76 -17.47
N GLY A 318 8.20 -38.50 -18.24
CA GLY A 318 7.89 -38.81 -19.65
C GLY A 318 7.62 -37.57 -20.52
N GLY A 319 8.44 -36.52 -20.39
CA GLY A 319 8.29 -35.31 -21.20
C GLY A 319 7.14 -34.37 -20.79
N LYS A 320 6.45 -34.64 -19.68
CA LYS A 320 5.31 -33.84 -19.19
C LYS A 320 5.50 -33.47 -17.72
N ILE A 321 4.89 -32.36 -17.29
CA ILE A 321 4.88 -31.98 -15.87
C ILE A 321 4.15 -33.07 -15.05
N ARG A 322 4.63 -33.37 -13.84
CA ARG A 322 3.97 -34.38 -12.99
C ARG A 322 2.61 -33.84 -12.51
N PRO A 323 1.54 -34.65 -12.49
CA PRO A 323 0.24 -34.22 -11.96
C PRO A 323 0.32 -33.68 -10.53
N ALA A 324 1.15 -34.29 -9.68
CA ALA A 324 1.38 -33.84 -8.31
C ALA A 324 1.97 -32.41 -8.23
N VAL A 325 2.79 -32.00 -9.20
CA VAL A 325 3.31 -30.64 -9.28
C VAL A 325 2.20 -29.66 -9.61
N SER A 326 1.40 -29.94 -10.64
CA SER A 326 0.27 -29.08 -11.01
C SER A 326 -0.74 -28.96 -9.88
N GLN A 327 -1.10 -30.08 -9.25
CA GLN A 327 -2.03 -30.12 -8.12
C GLN A 327 -1.49 -29.32 -6.94
N TRP A 328 -0.20 -29.45 -6.59
CA TRP A 328 0.39 -28.68 -5.52
C TRP A 328 0.35 -27.17 -5.82
N LEU A 329 0.68 -26.77 -7.05
CA LEU A 329 0.58 -25.37 -7.47
C LEU A 329 -0.86 -24.85 -7.41
N ASP A 330 -1.87 -25.66 -7.76
CA ASP A 330 -3.29 -25.33 -7.57
C ASP A 330 -3.64 -25.16 -6.09
N GLU A 331 -3.14 -26.03 -5.22
CA GLU A 331 -3.32 -25.96 -3.76
C GLU A 331 -2.65 -24.73 -3.13
N LEU A 332 -1.58 -24.19 -3.73
CA LEU A 332 -0.93 -22.96 -3.28
C LEU A 332 -1.76 -21.70 -3.60
N ILE A 333 -2.56 -21.74 -4.66
CA ILE A 333 -3.39 -20.59 -5.08
C ILE A 333 -4.84 -20.70 -4.59
N PHE A 334 -5.23 -21.85 -4.02
CA PHE A 334 -6.53 -22.04 -3.38
C PHE A 334 -6.54 -21.40 -1.98
N ARG A 335 -6.97 -20.14 -1.91
CA ARG A 335 -6.97 -19.28 -0.70
C ARG A 335 -5.55 -19.07 -0.13
N PRO A 336 -4.67 -18.37 -0.86
CA PRO A 336 -3.30 -18.19 -0.45
C PRO A 336 -3.21 -17.31 0.81
N ALA A 337 -2.29 -17.65 1.70
CA ALA A 337 -1.94 -16.83 2.87
C ALA A 337 -1.23 -15.53 2.45
N ASP A 338 -0.48 -15.57 1.34
CA ASP A 338 0.09 -14.41 0.69
C ASP A 338 -0.60 -14.14 -0.67
N PRO A 339 -1.32 -13.01 -0.83
CA PRO A 339 -2.03 -12.69 -2.07
C PRO A 339 -1.15 -12.70 -3.33
N GLN A 340 0.16 -12.48 -3.19
CA GLN A 340 1.09 -12.39 -4.31
C GLN A 340 1.52 -13.77 -4.83
N VAL A 341 1.28 -14.85 -4.07
CA VAL A 341 1.64 -16.22 -4.47
C VAL A 341 0.89 -16.65 -5.72
N ALA A 342 -0.34 -16.19 -5.94
CA ALA A 342 -1.10 -16.49 -7.15
C ALA A 342 -0.37 -16.04 -8.43
N GLN A 343 0.19 -14.83 -8.40
CA GLN A 343 0.94 -14.28 -9.54
C GLN A 343 2.32 -14.95 -9.68
N LEU A 344 3.00 -15.25 -8.57
CA LEU A 344 4.26 -16.02 -8.60
C LEU A 344 4.04 -17.41 -9.22
N VAL A 345 2.96 -18.11 -8.83
CA VAL A 345 2.61 -19.42 -9.40
C VAL A 345 2.28 -19.33 -10.89
N ALA A 346 1.65 -18.25 -11.36
CA ALA A 346 1.43 -18.03 -12.78
C ALA A 346 2.76 -17.94 -13.56
N VAL A 347 3.74 -17.20 -13.04
CA VAL A 347 5.10 -17.12 -13.60
C VAL A 347 5.79 -18.49 -13.59
N VAL A 348 5.68 -19.23 -12.48
CA VAL A 348 6.21 -20.60 -12.37
C VAL A 348 5.62 -21.51 -13.45
N ARG A 349 4.32 -21.44 -13.72
CA ARG A 349 3.67 -22.25 -14.76
C ARG A 349 4.19 -21.95 -16.16
N ASP A 350 4.45 -20.68 -16.48
CA ASP A 350 5.05 -20.30 -17.76
C ASP A 350 6.44 -20.92 -17.92
N MET A 351 7.24 -20.91 -16.84
CA MET A 351 8.61 -21.43 -16.82
C MET A 351 8.68 -22.96 -16.85
N LEU A 352 7.71 -23.64 -16.22
CA LEU A 352 7.58 -25.09 -16.19
C LEU A 352 6.85 -25.68 -17.41
N ASN A 353 6.88 -24.99 -18.56
CA ASN A 353 6.36 -25.53 -19.81
C ASN A 353 7.27 -26.67 -20.31
N PRO A 354 6.80 -27.91 -20.50
CA PRO A 354 7.68 -29.01 -20.89
C PRO A 354 8.36 -28.80 -22.25
N ASN A 355 7.76 -28.00 -23.14
CA ASN A 355 8.38 -27.65 -24.42
C ASN A 355 9.33 -26.44 -24.23
N PRO A 356 10.66 -26.62 -24.40
CA PRO A 356 11.62 -25.53 -24.20
C PRO A 356 11.38 -24.34 -25.14
N PHE A 357 10.88 -24.55 -26.36
CA PHE A 357 10.61 -23.45 -27.31
C PHE A 357 9.41 -22.59 -26.93
N LYS A 358 8.54 -23.09 -26.05
CA LYS A 358 7.39 -22.35 -25.52
C LYS A 358 7.67 -21.71 -24.15
N ARG A 359 8.83 -22.00 -23.54
CA ARG A 359 9.23 -21.32 -22.29
C ARG A 359 9.64 -19.89 -22.61
N PRO A 360 9.22 -18.92 -21.78
CA PRO A 360 9.67 -17.55 -21.91
C PRO A 360 11.18 -17.46 -21.68
N LYS A 361 11.80 -16.43 -22.25
CA LYS A 361 13.20 -16.09 -21.92
C LYS A 361 13.25 -15.50 -20.52
N ILE A 362 14.39 -15.62 -19.84
CA ILE A 362 14.54 -14.99 -18.52
C ILE A 362 14.30 -13.47 -18.58
N SER A 363 14.69 -12.81 -19.68
CA SER A 363 14.43 -11.38 -19.92
C SER A 363 12.94 -11.01 -19.98
N GLU A 364 12.06 -11.97 -20.28
CA GLU A 364 10.59 -11.78 -20.28
C GLU A 364 10.00 -12.06 -18.89
N ILE A 365 10.71 -12.80 -18.05
CA ILE A 365 10.32 -13.15 -16.67
C ILE A 365 10.80 -12.11 -15.66
N THR A 366 12.03 -11.60 -15.82
CA THR A 366 12.65 -10.64 -14.89
C THR A 366 11.77 -9.43 -14.60
N PRO A 367 11.11 -8.78 -15.59
CA PRO A 367 10.17 -7.70 -15.31
C PRO A 367 8.97 -8.17 -14.48
N LYS A 368 8.39 -9.35 -14.75
CA LYS A 368 7.26 -9.88 -13.97
C LYS A 368 7.64 -10.07 -12.49
N LEU A 369 8.83 -10.61 -12.22
CA LEU A 369 9.33 -10.81 -10.85
C LEU A 369 9.72 -9.47 -10.18
N GLN A 370 10.21 -8.49 -10.93
CA GLN A 370 10.48 -7.14 -10.44
C GLN A 370 9.20 -6.47 -9.95
N LEU A 371 8.12 -6.58 -10.73
CA LEU A 371 6.81 -6.04 -10.38
C LEU A 371 6.27 -6.67 -9.08
N LEU A 372 6.43 -7.99 -8.91
CA LEU A 372 6.07 -8.69 -7.68
C LEU A 372 6.88 -8.22 -6.47
N ALA A 373 8.19 -8.02 -6.65
CA ALA A 373 9.06 -7.50 -5.60
C ALA A 373 8.64 -6.09 -5.16
N ILE A 374 8.36 -5.20 -6.11
CA ILE A 374 7.89 -3.84 -5.84
C ILE A 374 6.53 -3.86 -5.11
N ASP A 375 5.58 -4.67 -5.58
CA ASP A 375 4.28 -4.79 -4.92
C ASP A 375 4.41 -5.38 -3.50
N SER A 376 5.35 -6.30 -3.30
CA SER A 376 5.60 -6.87 -1.97
C SER A 376 6.16 -5.84 -1.01
N MET A 377 7.07 -4.99 -1.50
CA MET A 377 7.60 -3.86 -0.74
C MET A 377 6.50 -2.85 -0.38
N PHE A 378 5.51 -2.60 -1.26
CA PHE A 378 4.37 -1.76 -0.88
C PHE A 378 3.57 -2.35 0.25
N ILE A 379 3.26 -3.65 0.20
CA ILE A 379 2.52 -4.32 1.27
C ILE A 379 3.29 -4.24 2.58
N ALA A 380 4.63 -4.36 2.54
CA ALA A 380 5.48 -4.22 3.71
C ALA A 380 5.42 -2.80 4.31
N VAL A 381 5.59 -1.77 3.47
CA VAL A 381 5.58 -0.37 3.90
C VAL A 381 4.20 0.05 4.38
N ASP A 382 3.14 -0.36 3.68
CA ASP A 382 1.75 -0.14 4.10
C ASP A 382 1.48 -0.77 5.47
N GLY A 383 1.94 -2.01 5.69
CA GLY A 383 1.86 -2.68 6.99
C GLY A 383 2.59 -1.92 8.10
N LEU A 384 3.83 -1.48 7.86
CA LEU A 384 4.61 -0.69 8.84
C LEU A 384 3.95 0.65 9.15
N LEU A 385 3.36 1.32 8.16
CA LEU A 385 2.65 2.58 8.36
C LEU A 385 1.35 2.36 9.14
N GLN A 386 0.61 1.28 8.86
CA GLN A 386 -0.57 0.86 9.63
C GLN A 386 -0.22 0.49 11.08
N GLU A 387 0.91 -0.17 11.32
CA GLU A 387 1.45 -0.44 12.66
C GLU A 387 1.82 0.87 13.37
N ALA A 388 2.43 1.82 12.67
CA ALA A 388 2.75 3.14 13.21
C ALA A 388 1.49 3.95 13.62
N PHE A 389 0.35 3.74 12.93
CA PHE A 389 -0.95 4.30 13.36
C PHE A 389 -1.61 3.57 14.52
N SER A 390 -1.26 2.30 14.75
CA SER A 390 -1.91 1.44 15.76
C SER A 390 -1.04 1.17 16.99
N GLY A 391 0.15 1.77 17.05
CA GLY A 391 1.16 1.57 18.08
C GLY A 391 0.65 1.81 19.51
N SER A 392 0.99 0.88 20.39
CA SER A 392 0.68 0.85 21.83
C SER A 392 1.61 1.75 22.68
N ASP A 393 2.38 2.62 22.03
CA ASP A 393 3.48 3.39 22.63
C ASP A 393 3.32 4.89 22.45
N GLY A 394 2.36 5.41 23.22
CA GLY A 394 2.04 6.83 23.21
C GLY A 394 1.26 7.24 21.97
N ILE A 395 0.26 8.08 22.18
CA ILE A 395 -0.48 8.73 21.09
C ILE A 395 0.55 9.57 20.30
N PRO A 396 0.79 9.32 19.00
CA PRO A 396 1.67 10.16 18.20
C PRO A 396 1.18 11.61 18.28
N THR A 397 2.09 12.55 18.50
CA THR A 397 1.76 13.98 18.48
C THR A 397 1.06 14.33 17.17
N SER A 398 0.17 15.34 17.17
CA SER A 398 -0.61 15.69 15.96
C SER A 398 0.27 15.85 14.71
N ASN A 399 1.46 16.43 14.86
CA ASN A 399 2.43 16.60 13.79
C ASN A 399 3.05 15.28 13.30
N GLN A 400 3.40 14.34 14.20
CA GLN A 400 3.91 13.02 13.81
C GLN A 400 2.82 12.19 13.12
N HIS A 401 1.57 12.30 13.58
CA HIS A 401 0.41 11.69 12.96
C HIS A 401 0.20 12.18 11.52
N VAL A 402 0.30 13.49 11.29
CA VAL A 402 0.21 14.09 9.95
C VAL A 402 1.36 13.63 9.05
N CYS A 403 2.60 13.57 9.55
CA CYS A 403 3.73 13.08 8.75
C CYS A 403 3.58 11.61 8.34
N ILE A 404 3.18 10.73 9.26
CA ILE A 404 2.95 9.30 8.95
C ILE A 404 1.76 9.16 7.97
N LEU A 405 0.71 9.99 8.11
CA LEU A 405 -0.41 10.07 7.17
C LEU A 405 0.01 10.51 5.77
N LEU A 406 0.84 11.55 5.66
CA LEU A 406 1.35 12.02 4.38
C LEU A 406 2.19 10.93 3.70
N GLU A 407 3.08 10.25 4.42
CA GLU A 407 3.87 9.16 3.85
C GLU A 407 3.01 7.96 3.47
N HIS A 408 1.98 7.63 4.25
CA HIS A 408 1.02 6.58 3.90
C HIS A 408 0.24 6.90 2.63
N LYS A 409 -0.26 8.13 2.49
CA LYS A 409 -0.93 8.58 1.26
C LYS A 409 0.03 8.61 0.06
N ARG A 410 1.29 8.98 0.24
CA ARG A 410 2.32 8.92 -0.83
C ARG A 410 2.55 7.50 -1.30
N VAL A 411 2.63 6.53 -0.38
CA VAL A 411 2.80 5.11 -0.70
C VAL A 411 1.58 4.57 -1.44
N LEU A 412 0.36 4.90 -0.98
CA LEU A 412 -0.88 4.49 -1.65
C LEU A 412 -1.03 5.12 -3.04
N ALA A 413 -0.74 6.40 -3.20
CA ALA A 413 -0.80 7.10 -4.49
C ALA A 413 0.24 6.54 -5.47
N PHE A 414 1.46 6.26 -5.01
CA PHE A 414 2.50 5.64 -5.82
C PHE A 414 2.12 4.21 -6.22
N ARG A 415 1.55 3.40 -5.30
CA ARG A 415 1.02 2.06 -5.63
C ARG A 415 -0.12 2.13 -6.65
N ALA A 416 -1.04 3.08 -6.53
CA ALA A 416 -2.14 3.27 -7.47
C ALA A 416 -1.63 3.66 -8.87
N ALA A 417 -0.71 4.62 -8.97
CA ALA A 417 -0.07 5.00 -10.22
C ALA A 417 0.73 3.84 -10.83
N PHE A 418 1.49 3.12 -10.01
CA PHE A 418 2.26 1.95 -10.43
C PHE A 418 1.35 0.83 -10.98
N THR A 419 0.23 0.54 -10.31
CA THR A 419 -0.75 -0.46 -10.75
C THR A 419 -1.46 -0.04 -12.04
N SER A 420 -1.77 1.25 -12.20
CA SER A 420 -2.36 1.79 -13.43
C SER A 420 -1.44 1.66 -14.64
N LEU A 421 -0.13 1.89 -14.46
CA LEU A 421 0.88 1.76 -15.51
C LEU A 421 1.23 0.30 -15.84
N HIS A 422 0.95 -0.63 -14.93
CA HIS A 422 1.29 -2.05 -15.06
C HIS A 422 0.06 -2.96 -14.86
N PRO A 423 -0.92 -2.94 -15.79
CA PRO A 423 -2.19 -3.66 -15.66
C PRO A 423 -2.06 -5.19 -15.55
N ALA A 424 -0.89 -5.76 -15.87
CA ALA A 424 -0.56 -7.17 -15.68
C ALA A 424 -0.49 -7.61 -14.20
N ILE A 425 -0.41 -6.66 -13.25
CA ILE A 425 -0.39 -6.90 -11.79
C ILE A 425 -1.81 -6.79 -11.20
N LYS A 426 -2.88 -6.78 -12.00
CA LYS A 426 -4.25 -6.77 -11.47
C LYS A 426 -4.46 -7.99 -10.56
N LEU A 427 -4.28 -7.80 -9.26
CA LEU A 427 -5.00 -8.56 -8.24
C LEU A 427 -6.46 -8.30 -8.54
N ASP A 428 -7.22 -9.36 -8.80
CA ASP A 428 -8.66 -9.31 -8.97
C ASP A 428 -9.30 -9.01 -7.61
N TYR A 429 -9.12 -7.76 -7.15
CA TYR A 429 -10.00 -7.19 -6.16
C TYR A 429 -11.25 -6.78 -6.93
N SER A 430 -12.33 -7.53 -6.72
CA SER A 430 -13.68 -7.06 -6.94
C SER A 430 -13.86 -5.75 -6.15
N LEU A 431 -13.53 -4.64 -6.81
CA LEU A 431 -13.86 -3.28 -6.40
C LEU A 431 -15.02 -2.83 -7.28
N ASP A 432 -16.15 -3.53 -7.18
CA ASP A 432 -17.42 -3.03 -7.65
C ASP A 432 -18.02 -2.11 -6.58
N MET A 433 -17.40 -0.96 -6.31
CA MET A 433 -18.01 0.11 -5.51
C MET A 433 -17.46 1.48 -5.92
N ILE A 434 -18.31 2.24 -6.62
CA ILE A 434 -18.16 3.64 -7.07
C ILE A 434 -17.05 3.86 -8.12
N ARG A 435 -17.39 3.70 -9.40
CA ARG A 435 -16.69 4.36 -10.51
C ARG A 435 -17.15 5.82 -10.62
N ASP A 436 -16.71 6.64 -9.68
CA ASP A 436 -16.71 8.10 -9.82
C ASP A 436 -15.29 8.52 -9.43
N ASP A 437 -14.48 8.95 -10.40
CA ASP A 437 -13.07 9.31 -10.17
C ASP A 437 -12.91 10.42 -9.09
N SER A 438 -14.01 11.10 -8.74
CA SER A 438 -14.07 12.12 -7.68
C SER A 438 -14.24 11.58 -6.26
N LYS A 439 -14.60 10.30 -6.05
CA LYS A 439 -14.91 9.76 -4.71
C LYS A 439 -14.29 8.39 -4.47
N ILE A 440 -13.66 8.20 -3.32
CA ILE A 440 -13.02 6.93 -2.93
C ILE A 440 -13.46 6.54 -1.52
N MET A 441 -13.83 5.27 -1.35
CA MET A 441 -14.09 4.67 -0.04
C MET A 441 -12.81 4.10 0.55
N GLY A 442 -12.62 4.30 1.85
CA GLY A 442 -11.44 3.80 2.56
C GLY A 442 -11.68 3.58 4.06
N TYR A 443 -10.59 3.36 4.78
CA TYR A 443 -10.57 3.25 6.24
C TYR A 443 -9.58 4.26 6.84
N TYR A 444 -9.97 4.90 7.93
CA TYR A 444 -9.15 5.82 8.73
C TYR A 444 -9.41 5.52 10.21
N ALA A 445 -8.36 5.30 11.02
CA ALA A 445 -8.50 4.92 12.43
C ALA A 445 -9.46 3.74 12.72
N LYS A 446 -9.56 2.76 11.79
CA LYS A 446 -10.52 1.62 11.79
C LYS A 446 -11.99 2.00 11.55
N GLU A 447 -12.28 3.27 11.30
CA GLU A 447 -13.59 3.76 10.86
C GLU A 447 -13.64 3.82 9.33
N ARG A 448 -14.82 3.58 8.76
CA ARG A 448 -15.04 3.74 7.32
C ARG A 448 -15.11 5.22 6.99
N VAL A 449 -14.41 5.63 5.95
CA VAL A 449 -14.40 7.01 5.47
C VAL A 449 -14.67 7.09 3.98
N LEU A 450 -15.26 8.22 3.58
CA LEU A 450 -15.40 8.64 2.20
C LEU A 450 -14.40 9.76 1.94
N ILE A 451 -13.66 9.69 0.84
CA ILE A 451 -12.74 10.72 0.38
C ILE A 451 -13.32 11.37 -0.87
N GLU A 452 -13.56 12.68 -0.84
CA GLU A 452 -13.95 13.47 -2.02
C GLU A 452 -12.78 14.32 -2.53
N TRP A 453 -12.50 14.24 -3.83
CA TRP A 453 -11.40 14.96 -4.47
C TRP A 453 -11.81 16.31 -5.03
N LYS A 454 -11.04 17.36 -4.71
CA LYS A 454 -11.14 18.71 -5.30
C LYS A 454 -9.88 19.03 -6.08
N GLU A 455 -9.97 19.08 -7.40
CA GLU A 455 -8.84 19.47 -8.24
C GLU A 455 -8.84 20.99 -8.49
N TYR A 456 -7.65 21.55 -8.70
CA TYR A 456 -7.44 22.95 -9.02
C TYR A 456 -6.42 23.10 -10.16
N ASP A 457 -6.48 24.21 -10.88
CA ASP A 457 -5.64 24.44 -12.07
C ASP A 457 -4.17 24.73 -11.69
N ILE A 458 -3.23 24.32 -12.54
CA ILE A 458 -1.79 24.55 -12.35
C ILE A 458 -1.41 26.03 -12.20
N SER A 459 -2.19 26.95 -12.76
CA SER A 459 -2.05 28.40 -12.58
C SER A 459 -2.12 28.84 -11.12
N TRP A 460 -2.72 28.03 -10.25
CA TRP A 460 -2.81 28.27 -8.81
C TRP A 460 -1.66 27.64 -8.01
N LYS A 461 -0.61 27.16 -8.67
CA LYS A 461 0.57 26.56 -8.01
C LYS A 461 1.24 27.51 -7.02
N ASP A 462 1.18 28.81 -7.27
CA ASP A 462 1.81 29.87 -6.45
C ASP A 462 0.82 30.57 -5.50
N GLY A 463 -0.50 30.35 -5.65
CA GLY A 463 -1.57 30.89 -4.79
C GLY A 463 -1.94 29.98 -3.61
N ALA A 464 -0.94 29.32 -3.01
CA ALA A 464 -1.17 28.27 -2.02
C ALA A 464 -1.95 28.78 -0.78
N GLU A 465 -1.57 29.94 -0.23
CA GLU A 465 -2.18 30.45 1.02
C GLU A 465 -3.69 30.69 0.90
N GLU A 466 -4.15 31.23 -0.22
CA GLU A 466 -5.58 31.45 -0.47
C GLU A 466 -6.33 30.12 -0.66
N LEU A 467 -5.73 29.14 -1.35
CA LEU A 467 -6.31 27.81 -1.49
C LEU A 467 -6.47 27.09 -0.15
N PHE A 468 -5.42 27.08 0.67
CA PHE A 468 -5.45 26.45 2.00
C PHE A 468 -6.47 27.14 2.91
N SER A 469 -6.53 28.48 2.91
CA SER A 469 -7.54 29.23 3.65
C SER A 469 -8.98 28.86 3.25
N VAL A 470 -9.24 28.67 1.95
CA VAL A 470 -10.56 28.19 1.47
C VAL A 470 -10.85 26.77 1.95
N MET A 471 -9.86 25.86 1.95
CA MET A 471 -10.04 24.49 2.43
C MET A 471 -10.22 24.43 3.95
N ASP A 472 -9.51 25.25 4.71
CA ASP A 472 -9.67 25.38 6.18
C ASP A 472 -11.07 25.87 6.54
N ASN A 473 -11.54 26.92 5.87
CA ASN A 473 -12.90 27.44 6.08
C ASN A 473 -13.97 26.38 5.76
N LEU A 474 -13.76 25.59 4.70
CA LEU A 474 -14.68 24.53 4.31
C LEU A 474 -14.67 23.38 5.32
N THR A 475 -13.50 23.02 5.82
CA THR A 475 -13.37 21.98 6.85
C THR A 475 -14.04 22.42 8.15
N ASN A 476 -13.81 23.66 8.57
CA ASN A 476 -14.45 24.25 9.76
C ASN A 476 -15.98 24.31 9.67
N LEU A 477 -16.54 24.53 8.47
CA LEU A 477 -17.98 24.47 8.24
C LEU A 477 -18.54 23.05 8.44
N LEU A 478 -17.78 22.04 8.00
CA LEU A 478 -18.22 20.65 7.94
C LEU A 478 -17.82 19.83 9.17
N ASP A 479 -16.94 20.38 10.00
CA ASP A 479 -16.52 19.84 11.28
C ASP A 479 -17.58 20.15 12.35
N PRO A 480 -18.23 19.12 12.92
CA PRO A 480 -19.26 19.31 13.93
C PRO A 480 -18.73 19.87 15.26
N GLU A 481 -17.42 19.78 15.54
CA GLU A 481 -16.82 20.39 16.73
C GLU A 481 -16.67 21.91 16.59
N VAL A 482 -16.42 22.38 15.37
CA VAL A 482 -16.19 23.81 15.07
C VAL A 482 -17.49 24.53 14.73
N THR A 483 -18.33 23.90 13.91
CA THR A 483 -19.66 24.42 13.55
C THR A 483 -20.72 23.41 14.00
N PRO A 484 -21.15 23.43 15.29
CA PRO A 484 -22.14 22.49 15.80
C PRO A 484 -23.42 22.51 14.98
N ARG A 485 -23.72 21.39 14.33
CA ARG A 485 -24.91 21.21 13.51
C ARG A 485 -26.07 20.75 14.38
N GLN A 486 -27.24 21.34 14.18
CA GLN A 486 -28.47 20.93 14.84
C GLN A 486 -29.53 20.54 13.81
N GLY A 487 -30.39 19.60 14.18
CA GLY A 487 -31.50 19.18 13.33
C GLY A 487 -31.03 18.52 12.03
N ILE A 488 -31.51 19.01 10.89
CA ILE A 488 -31.40 18.28 9.62
C ILE A 488 -29.97 18.23 9.07
N MET A 489 -29.13 19.23 9.38
CA MET A 489 -27.75 19.25 8.90
C MET A 489 -26.90 18.14 9.52
N ASP A 490 -27.18 17.74 10.77
CA ASP A 490 -26.50 16.63 11.44
C ASP A 490 -26.87 15.27 10.82
N GLN A 491 -28.10 15.16 10.29
CA GLN A 491 -28.60 13.93 9.66
C GLN A 491 -28.24 13.80 8.18
N ARG A 492 -27.97 14.92 7.50
CA ARG A 492 -27.82 14.96 6.04
C ARG A 492 -26.43 15.33 5.56
N ILE A 493 -25.53 15.77 6.42
CA ILE A 493 -24.16 16.13 6.02
C ILE A 493 -23.20 15.24 6.78
N LEU A 494 -22.29 14.59 6.07
CA LEU A 494 -21.26 13.76 6.70
C LEU A 494 -20.30 14.63 7.53
N ASN A 495 -19.76 14.07 8.62
CA ASN A 495 -18.78 14.75 9.45
C ASN A 495 -17.45 14.81 8.69
N CYS A 496 -16.95 16.01 8.39
CA CYS A 496 -15.62 16.13 7.80
C CYS A 496 -14.58 15.99 8.91
N LEU A 497 -13.66 15.04 8.76
CA LEU A 497 -12.55 14.80 9.68
C LEU A 497 -11.33 15.67 9.35
N GLY A 498 -11.31 16.28 8.17
CA GLY A 498 -10.18 17.06 7.68
C GLY A 498 -9.97 16.90 6.18
N TYR A 499 -8.90 17.53 5.67
CA TYR A 499 -8.47 17.40 4.29
C TYR A 499 -6.96 17.20 4.19
N PHE A 500 -6.50 16.70 3.05
CA PHE A 500 -5.09 16.59 2.70
C PHE A 500 -4.83 17.11 1.28
N HIS A 501 -3.58 17.47 1.00
CA HIS A 501 -3.20 18.10 -0.26
C HIS A 501 -2.24 17.22 -1.06
N GLU A 502 -2.62 16.88 -2.30
CA GLU A 502 -1.78 16.20 -3.27
C GLU A 502 -1.23 17.21 -4.28
N ARG A 503 -0.23 17.99 -3.85
CA ARG A 503 0.38 19.08 -4.63
C ARG A 503 0.81 18.66 -6.05
N ARG A 504 1.27 17.43 -6.24
CA ARG A 504 1.73 16.91 -7.54
C ARG A 504 0.60 16.64 -8.53
N LEU A 505 -0.60 16.38 -8.02
CA LEU A 505 -1.80 16.10 -8.80
C LEU A 505 -2.78 17.28 -8.78
N PHE A 506 -2.34 18.43 -8.24
CA PHE A 506 -3.13 19.65 -8.11
C PHE A 506 -4.52 19.39 -7.53
N ARG A 507 -4.60 18.64 -6.43
CA ARG A 507 -5.89 18.31 -5.80
C ARG A 507 -5.84 18.20 -4.27
N PHE A 508 -6.98 18.42 -3.63
CA PHE A 508 -7.23 18.18 -2.22
C PHE A 508 -8.16 16.98 -2.05
N GLY A 509 -7.94 16.16 -1.03
CA GLY A 509 -8.85 15.09 -0.63
C GLY A 509 -9.53 15.44 0.70
N PHE A 510 -10.84 15.58 0.71
CA PHE A 510 -11.66 15.79 1.90
C PHE A 510 -12.08 14.46 2.48
N ILE A 511 -11.87 14.26 3.78
CA ILE A 511 -12.14 13.00 4.48
C ILE A 511 -13.43 13.16 5.28
N TYR A 512 -14.40 12.30 5.02
CA TYR A 512 -15.68 12.28 5.72
C TYR A 512 -15.85 10.97 6.48
N SER A 513 -16.26 11.07 7.74
CA SER A 513 -16.63 9.91 8.53
C SER A 513 -18.01 9.38 8.08
N LEU A 514 -18.11 8.06 8.02
CA LEU A 514 -19.34 7.34 7.67
C LEU A 514 -19.94 6.65 8.89
N ASN A 515 -19.91 7.31 10.06
CA ASN A 515 -20.40 6.78 11.35
C ASN A 515 -21.76 6.03 11.23
N GLY A 516 -21.71 4.70 10.96
CA GLY A 516 -22.81 3.72 10.77
C GLY A 516 -23.29 3.54 9.30
N PRO A 517 -23.78 2.35 8.82
CA PRO A 517 -24.01 1.03 9.45
C PRO A 517 -22.88 0.00 9.18
N SER A 518 -23.08 -1.27 9.54
CA SER A 518 -22.10 -2.40 9.60
C SER A 518 -21.14 -2.54 8.40
N ARG A 519 -20.10 -3.39 8.53
CA ARG A 519 -19.21 -3.80 7.41
C ARG A 519 -19.95 -4.30 6.16
N GLN A 520 -21.26 -4.55 6.23
CA GLN A 520 -22.07 -5.10 5.16
C GLN A 520 -22.79 -4.03 4.31
N THR A 521 -22.77 -2.75 4.67
CA THR A 521 -23.49 -1.71 3.91
C THR A 521 -22.69 -1.12 2.76
N GLN A 522 -23.32 -1.08 1.60
CA GLN A 522 -22.83 -0.49 0.37
C GLN A 522 -23.30 0.96 0.24
N LEU A 523 -22.58 1.74 -0.56
CA LEU A 523 -22.83 3.16 -0.81
C LEU A 523 -23.18 3.33 -2.29
N PHE A 524 -24.33 3.94 -2.54
CA PHE A 524 -24.85 4.22 -3.88
C PHE A 524 -25.12 5.72 -4.00
N SER A 525 -24.89 6.32 -5.16
CA SER A 525 -25.47 7.64 -5.44
C SER A 525 -26.92 7.49 -5.88
N LEU A 526 -27.75 8.51 -5.69
CA LEU A 526 -29.11 8.54 -6.22
C LEU A 526 -29.11 8.35 -7.75
N ASN A 527 -28.13 8.90 -8.47
CA ASN A 527 -28.01 8.67 -9.91
C ASN A 527 -27.81 7.18 -10.24
N ASN A 528 -26.94 6.49 -9.49
CA ASN A 528 -26.73 5.05 -9.65
C ASN A 528 -27.99 4.25 -9.26
N ALA A 529 -28.67 4.63 -8.19
CA ALA A 529 -29.92 4.02 -7.76
C ALA A 529 -31.00 4.08 -8.86
N LEU A 530 -31.22 5.28 -9.41
CA LEU A 530 -32.19 5.50 -10.49
C LEU A 530 -31.88 4.66 -11.73
N ARG A 531 -30.59 4.47 -12.07
CA ARG A 531 -30.18 3.66 -13.23
C ARG A 531 -30.32 2.16 -12.99
N VAL A 532 -29.83 1.66 -11.86
CA VAL A 532 -29.85 0.23 -11.54
C VAL A 532 -31.28 -0.27 -11.44
N MET A 533 -32.13 0.47 -10.72
CA MET A 533 -33.52 0.07 -10.53
C MET A 533 -34.36 0.16 -11.81
N ALA A 534 -34.03 1.09 -12.71
CA ALA A 534 -34.69 1.17 -14.02
C ALA A 534 -34.36 -0.02 -14.92
N VAL A 535 -33.19 -0.65 -14.76
CA VAL A 535 -32.80 -1.84 -15.52
C VAL A 535 -33.44 -3.10 -14.95
N ASP A 536 -33.50 -3.21 -13.62
CA ASP A 536 -33.97 -4.40 -12.91
C ASP A 536 -35.50 -4.44 -12.72
N ASP A 537 -36.24 -3.46 -13.26
CA ASP A 537 -37.69 -3.26 -13.05
C ASP A 537 -38.09 -3.30 -11.56
N ALA A 538 -37.18 -2.82 -10.71
CA ALA A 538 -37.35 -2.86 -9.26
C ALA A 538 -38.35 -1.79 -8.82
N PRO A 539 -39.24 -2.08 -7.85
CA PRO A 539 -40.19 -1.10 -7.36
C PRO A 539 -39.47 0.11 -6.76
N GLY A 540 -39.91 1.31 -7.13
CA GLY A 540 -39.43 2.56 -6.56
C GLY A 540 -39.68 2.66 -5.04
N PRO A 541 -39.07 3.65 -4.37
CA PRO A 541 -39.31 3.91 -2.95
C PRO A 541 -40.76 4.32 -2.69
N ASP A 542 -41.16 4.17 -1.43
CA ASP A 542 -42.47 4.64 -0.98
C ASP A 542 -42.60 6.16 -1.17
N LEU A 543 -43.81 6.60 -1.50
CA LEU A 543 -44.06 8.02 -1.77
C LEU A 543 -43.76 8.91 -0.56
N GLY A 544 -44.05 8.41 0.64
CA GLY A 544 -43.74 9.09 1.90
C GLY A 544 -42.24 9.30 2.09
N ASP A 545 -41.44 8.30 1.70
CA ASP A 545 -39.99 8.34 1.76
C ASP A 545 -39.41 9.38 0.79
N VAL A 546 -39.97 9.47 -0.42
CA VAL A 546 -39.59 10.48 -1.40
C VAL A 546 -39.92 11.90 -0.90
N PHE A 547 -41.11 12.10 -0.33
CA PHE A 547 -41.50 13.39 0.24
C PHE A 547 -40.61 13.82 1.40
N GLN A 548 -40.28 12.87 2.28
CA GLN A 548 -39.41 13.14 3.42
C GLN A 548 -37.99 13.51 2.96
N LEU A 549 -37.39 12.75 2.04
CA LEU A 549 -36.07 13.09 1.49
C LEU A 549 -36.07 14.45 0.79
N ALA A 550 -37.08 14.73 -0.04
CA ALA A 550 -37.19 16.00 -0.76
C ALA A 550 -37.26 17.20 0.19
N LYS A 551 -38.09 17.10 1.24
CA LYS A 551 -38.21 18.10 2.30
C LYS A 551 -36.87 18.31 3.00
N ASP A 552 -36.19 17.22 3.34
CA ASP A 552 -34.94 17.25 4.10
C ASP A 552 -33.77 17.83 3.31
N LEU A 553 -33.66 17.49 2.01
CA LEU A 553 -32.67 18.10 1.12
C LEU A 553 -32.90 19.61 0.97
N ALA A 554 -34.16 20.04 0.82
CA ALA A 554 -34.50 21.45 0.71
C ALA A 554 -34.22 22.21 2.02
N ALA A 555 -34.56 21.63 3.17
CA ALA A 555 -34.27 22.21 4.47
C ALA A 555 -32.75 22.28 4.75
N CYS A 556 -32.01 21.24 4.38
CA CYS A 556 -30.55 21.21 4.49
C CYS A 556 -29.89 22.30 3.64
N LEU A 557 -30.33 22.47 2.38
CA LEU A 557 -29.80 23.52 1.51
C LEU A 557 -30.12 24.92 2.06
N LEU A 558 -31.34 25.14 2.58
CA LEU A 558 -31.70 26.40 3.22
C LEU A 558 -30.77 26.71 4.40
N ALA A 559 -30.49 25.73 5.25
CA ALA A 559 -29.62 25.90 6.40
C ALA A 559 -28.17 26.24 5.99
N VAL A 560 -27.65 25.59 4.94
CA VAL A 560 -26.33 25.93 4.35
C VAL A 560 -26.30 27.38 3.86
N HIS A 561 -27.37 27.86 3.23
CA HIS A 561 -27.47 29.26 2.81
C HIS A 561 -27.66 30.23 4.00
N GLU A 562 -28.35 29.83 5.08
CA GLU A 562 -28.50 30.67 6.27
C GLU A 562 -27.16 30.97 6.96
N VAL A 563 -26.20 30.03 6.90
CA VAL A 563 -24.82 30.24 7.39
C VAL A 563 -23.90 30.94 6.37
N GLY A 564 -24.44 31.40 5.23
CA GLY A 564 -23.72 32.20 4.24
C GLY A 564 -22.84 31.40 3.27
N TRP A 565 -23.17 30.13 3.04
CA TRP A 565 -22.44 29.24 2.14
C TRP A 565 -23.25 28.87 0.91
N LEU A 566 -22.55 28.59 -0.19
CA LEU A 566 -23.10 28.11 -1.46
C LEU A 566 -22.60 26.68 -1.71
N HIS A 567 -23.48 25.77 -2.14
CA HIS A 567 -23.14 24.36 -2.32
C HIS A 567 -22.36 24.11 -3.62
N LYS A 568 -22.83 24.68 -4.74
CA LYS A 568 -22.24 24.71 -6.09
C LYS A 568 -22.22 23.42 -6.91
N SER A 569 -22.33 22.26 -6.28
CA SER A 569 -22.24 20.95 -6.95
C SER A 569 -23.50 20.08 -6.82
N LEU A 570 -24.64 20.68 -6.46
CA LEU A 570 -25.84 19.90 -6.11
C LEU A 570 -26.35 19.07 -7.29
N SER A 571 -26.34 17.73 -7.15
CA SER A 571 -26.80 16.77 -8.17
C SER A 571 -27.14 15.42 -7.56
N SER A 572 -27.81 14.52 -8.30
CA SER A 572 -28.07 13.16 -7.81
C SER A 572 -26.81 12.27 -7.71
N HIS A 573 -25.66 12.72 -8.22
CA HIS A 573 -24.38 12.06 -7.97
C HIS A 573 -23.84 12.36 -6.57
N HIS A 574 -24.32 13.45 -5.95
CA HIS A 574 -23.94 13.94 -4.63
C HIS A 574 -25.03 13.70 -3.58
N VAL A 575 -26.05 12.89 -3.89
CA VAL A 575 -27.01 12.37 -2.91
C VAL A 575 -26.66 10.90 -2.69
N LEU A 576 -26.12 10.57 -1.54
CA LEU A 576 -25.53 9.26 -1.24
C LEU A 576 -26.45 8.43 -0.33
N ILE A 577 -26.74 7.20 -0.75
CA ILE A 577 -27.64 6.25 -0.10
C ILE A 577 -26.81 5.08 0.45
N PHE A 578 -27.02 4.74 1.73
CA PHE A 578 -26.42 3.57 2.36
C PHE A 578 -27.42 2.42 2.37
N ALA A 579 -27.10 1.32 1.69
CA ALA A 579 -27.97 0.15 1.60
C ALA A 579 -27.14 -1.15 1.69
N PRO A 580 -27.60 -2.20 2.37
CA PRO A 580 -26.91 -3.50 2.42
C PRO A 580 -26.58 -4.08 1.04
N ASP A 581 -27.53 -3.97 0.11
CA ASP A 581 -27.43 -4.51 -1.24
C ASP A 581 -28.30 -3.69 -2.22
N LYS A 582 -28.11 -3.96 -3.52
CA LYS A 582 -28.80 -3.25 -4.61
C LYS A 582 -30.33 -3.39 -4.56
N GLY A 583 -30.86 -4.53 -4.12
CA GLY A 583 -32.31 -4.77 -4.04
C GLY A 583 -32.99 -4.00 -2.91
N SER A 584 -32.23 -3.59 -1.90
CA SER A 584 -32.73 -2.85 -0.73
C SER A 584 -32.65 -1.32 -0.86
N ILE A 585 -32.16 -0.78 -1.99
CA ILE A 585 -31.91 0.66 -2.17
C ILE A 585 -33.17 1.49 -1.92
N SER A 586 -34.33 1.10 -2.46
CA SER A 586 -35.59 1.83 -2.33
C SER A 586 -36.00 2.05 -0.87
N GLN A 587 -35.78 1.06 -0.01
CA GLN A 587 -36.11 1.11 1.42
C GLN A 587 -35.18 2.04 2.22
N HIS A 588 -34.05 2.47 1.64
CA HIS A 588 -33.04 3.27 2.31
C HIS A 588 -32.94 4.70 1.76
N VAL A 589 -33.76 5.08 0.79
CA VAL A 589 -33.69 6.41 0.13
C VAL A 589 -33.78 7.56 1.13
N VAL A 590 -34.64 7.46 2.16
CA VAL A 590 -34.77 8.50 3.21
C VAL A 590 -33.49 8.72 4.02
N SER A 591 -32.61 7.72 4.10
CA SER A 591 -31.35 7.84 4.83
C SER A 591 -30.28 8.62 4.05
N ALA A 592 -30.58 9.08 2.83
CA ALA A 592 -29.58 9.68 1.99
C ALA A 592 -28.96 10.94 2.60
N VAL A 593 -27.67 11.10 2.37
CA VAL A 593 -26.86 12.25 2.79
C VAL A 593 -26.42 13.05 1.58
N LEU A 594 -26.26 14.35 1.78
CA LEU A 594 -25.72 15.28 0.81
C LEU A 594 -24.19 15.30 0.89
N SER A 595 -23.54 15.20 -0.25
CA SER A 595 -22.09 15.24 -0.43
C SER A 595 -21.71 16.29 -1.50
N GLY A 596 -20.44 16.38 -1.91
CA GLY A 596 -20.01 17.34 -2.93
C GLY A 596 -19.70 18.73 -2.37
N PHE A 597 -19.52 18.85 -1.05
CA PHE A 597 -19.15 20.12 -0.42
C PHE A 597 -17.73 20.55 -0.77
N ASN A 598 -16.92 19.68 -1.39
CA ASN A 598 -15.60 20.00 -1.91
C ASN A 598 -15.61 21.23 -2.85
N ASP A 599 -16.70 21.53 -3.55
CA ASP A 599 -16.84 22.74 -4.39
C ASP A 599 -17.53 23.93 -3.71
N SER A 600 -18.00 23.75 -2.48
CA SER A 600 -18.67 24.78 -1.68
C SER A 600 -17.74 25.91 -1.28
N ARG A 601 -18.32 27.09 -1.02
CA ARG A 601 -17.57 28.29 -0.61
C ARG A 601 -18.47 29.30 0.11
N PRO A 602 -17.88 30.22 0.90
CA PRO A 602 -18.60 31.37 1.43
C PRO A 602 -19.14 32.25 0.29
N GLU A 603 -20.35 32.77 0.46
CA GLU A 603 -20.99 33.64 -0.52
C GLU A 603 -20.20 34.94 -0.77
N ALA A 604 -19.61 35.51 0.28
CA ALA A 604 -18.82 36.74 0.20
C ALA A 604 -17.46 36.57 -0.51
N SER A 605 -17.09 35.35 -0.90
CA SER A 605 -15.79 35.08 -1.51
C SER A 605 -15.76 35.41 -3.00
N SER A 606 -14.85 36.28 -3.42
CA SER A 606 -14.54 36.55 -4.83
C SER A 606 -13.79 35.41 -5.54
N PHE A 607 -13.34 34.40 -4.79
CA PHE A 607 -12.52 33.30 -5.27
C PHE A 607 -13.34 32.25 -6.03
N THR A 608 -13.28 32.25 -7.36
CA THR A 608 -13.88 31.22 -8.24
C THR A 608 -12.81 30.33 -8.86
N LEU A 609 -12.68 29.09 -8.39
CA LEU A 609 -12.19 28.00 -9.26
C LEU A 609 -13.31 27.77 -10.28
N GLY A 610 -13.05 28.06 -11.56
CA GLY A 610 -14.06 28.09 -12.63
C GLY A 610 -14.83 26.76 -12.80
N PRO A 611 -15.86 26.74 -13.65
CA PRO A 611 -16.71 25.57 -13.83
C PRO A 611 -15.93 24.35 -14.37
N LYS A 612 -15.85 23.26 -13.61
CA LYS A 612 -15.47 21.92 -14.14
C LYS A 612 -16.44 21.48 -15.25
N GLN A 613 -16.08 20.57 -16.16
CA GLN A 613 -17.03 20.10 -17.19
C GLN A 613 -18.10 19.11 -16.67
N ASP A 614 -17.96 18.61 -15.45
CA ASP A 614 -18.82 17.52 -14.95
C ASP A 614 -20.22 18.00 -14.51
N PHE A 615 -21.21 17.12 -14.69
CA PHE A 615 -22.61 17.29 -14.26
C PHE A 615 -23.35 18.48 -14.87
N GLU A 616 -23.08 18.80 -16.13
CA GLU A 616 -23.61 19.99 -16.78
C GLU A 616 -25.14 20.16 -16.61
N HIS A 617 -25.92 19.08 -16.73
CA HIS A 617 -27.38 19.14 -16.72
C HIS A 617 -27.99 19.68 -15.41
N TYR A 618 -27.25 19.65 -14.31
CA TYR A 618 -27.68 20.19 -13.01
C TYR A 618 -27.37 21.69 -12.85
N ARG A 619 -26.68 22.30 -13.82
CA ARG A 619 -26.27 23.72 -13.73
C ARG A 619 -27.26 24.65 -14.39
N HIS A 620 -27.52 25.76 -13.72
CA HIS A 620 -28.37 26.82 -14.23
C HIS A 620 -27.83 27.38 -15.56
N PRO A 621 -28.69 27.62 -16.58
CA PRO A 621 -28.26 28.09 -17.91
C PRO A 621 -27.39 29.36 -17.88
N LYS A 622 -27.73 30.36 -17.04
CA LYS A 622 -26.93 31.60 -16.92
C LYS A 622 -25.56 31.41 -16.27
N TYR A 623 -25.37 30.38 -15.45
CA TYR A 623 -24.05 30.09 -14.88
C TYR A 623 -23.08 29.60 -15.97
N ARG A 624 -23.60 28.85 -16.95
CA ARG A 624 -22.82 28.37 -18.10
C ARG A 624 -22.36 29.49 -19.02
N THR A 625 -23.04 30.63 -19.02
CA THR A 625 -22.68 31.81 -19.84
C THR A 625 -21.70 32.75 -19.13
N GLY A 626 -21.10 32.35 -18.01
CA GLY A 626 -20.05 33.10 -17.32
C GLY A 626 -20.54 34.03 -16.21
N THR A 627 -21.82 33.96 -15.82
CA THR A 627 -22.33 34.73 -14.68
C THR A 627 -21.72 34.20 -13.37
N PRO A 628 -21.30 35.06 -12.42
CA PRO A 628 -20.85 34.62 -11.10
C PRO A 628 -21.91 33.73 -10.41
N PHE A 629 -21.46 32.70 -9.70
CA PHE A 629 -22.37 31.76 -9.03
C PHE A 629 -23.19 32.45 -7.93
N ARG A 630 -24.50 32.14 -7.85
CA ARG A 630 -25.46 32.69 -6.88
C ARG A 630 -26.30 31.57 -6.27
N SER A 631 -26.92 31.82 -5.11
CA SER A 631 -27.78 30.85 -4.41
C SER A 631 -28.92 30.28 -5.28
N VAL A 632 -29.49 31.10 -6.16
CA VAL A 632 -30.53 30.65 -7.11
C VAL A 632 -30.06 29.54 -8.06
N PHE A 633 -28.76 29.37 -8.27
CA PHE A 633 -28.23 28.28 -9.08
C PHE A 633 -28.16 26.95 -8.31
N ASP A 634 -28.01 26.99 -6.99
CA ASP A 634 -28.18 25.80 -6.15
C ASP A 634 -29.65 25.35 -6.11
N TYR A 635 -30.59 26.30 -6.11
CA TYR A 635 -32.03 25.98 -6.19
C TYR A 635 -32.37 25.27 -7.51
N TYR A 636 -31.77 25.71 -8.62
CA TYR A 636 -31.93 25.02 -9.90
C TYR A 636 -31.42 23.57 -9.84
N GLY A 637 -30.22 23.35 -9.30
CA GLY A 637 -29.66 22.01 -9.11
C GLY A 637 -30.59 21.12 -8.26
N LEU A 638 -31.16 21.68 -7.19
CA LEU A 638 -32.14 20.98 -6.36
C LEU A 638 -33.41 20.67 -7.13
N GLY A 639 -33.91 21.61 -7.95
CA GLY A 639 -35.07 21.39 -8.81
C GLY A 639 -34.89 20.19 -9.75
N ILE A 640 -33.69 19.99 -10.30
CA ILE A 640 -33.38 18.82 -11.12
C ILE A 640 -33.38 17.54 -10.26
N VAL A 641 -32.75 17.53 -9.09
CA VAL A 641 -32.75 16.36 -8.18
C VAL A 641 -34.19 16.00 -7.75
N LEU A 642 -35.02 16.99 -7.42
CA LEU A 642 -36.42 16.79 -7.06
C LEU A 642 -37.26 16.28 -8.25
N LEU A 643 -36.96 16.74 -9.48
CA LEU A 643 -37.59 16.22 -10.69
C LEU A 643 -37.22 14.74 -10.91
N GLU A 644 -35.95 14.38 -10.70
CA GLU A 644 -35.48 13.00 -10.79
C GLU A 644 -36.14 12.10 -9.74
N LEU A 645 -36.24 12.56 -8.49
CA LEU A 645 -36.92 11.87 -7.41
C LEU A 645 -38.42 11.65 -7.69
N GLY A 646 -39.11 12.69 -8.16
CA GLY A 646 -40.56 12.62 -8.42
C GLY A 646 -40.93 11.89 -9.70
N SER A 647 -40.01 11.79 -10.66
CA SER A 647 -40.22 11.02 -11.89
C SER A 647 -39.68 9.59 -11.78
N TRP A 648 -38.83 9.35 -10.78
CA TRP A 648 -37.98 8.17 -10.63
C TRP A 648 -37.17 7.86 -11.90
N GLU A 649 -36.61 8.91 -12.52
CA GLU A 649 -35.87 8.82 -13.79
C GLU A 649 -34.71 9.83 -13.81
N PRO A 650 -33.48 9.45 -14.22
CA PRO A 650 -32.35 10.37 -14.22
C PRO A 650 -32.44 11.40 -15.37
N ILE A 651 -31.96 12.62 -15.12
CA ILE A 651 -32.00 13.75 -16.06
C ILE A 651 -31.26 13.45 -17.37
N SER A 652 -30.27 12.56 -17.34
CA SER A 652 -29.56 12.11 -18.54
C SER A 652 -30.49 11.38 -19.51
N GLN A 653 -31.42 10.56 -19.02
CA GLN A 653 -32.39 9.86 -19.88
C GLN A 653 -33.42 10.84 -20.46
N LEU A 654 -33.85 11.84 -19.67
CA LEU A 654 -34.67 12.93 -20.19
C LEU A 654 -33.92 13.70 -21.28
N ARG A 655 -32.63 13.98 -21.07
CA ARG A 655 -31.78 14.66 -22.05
C ARG A 655 -31.60 13.83 -23.32
N ASP A 656 -31.40 12.52 -23.19
CA ASP A 656 -31.20 11.61 -24.32
C ASP A 656 -32.42 11.58 -25.26
N ARG A 657 -33.62 11.84 -24.74
CA ARG A 657 -34.85 11.97 -25.54
C ARG A 657 -34.98 13.30 -26.30
N HIS A 658 -34.19 14.31 -25.95
CA HIS A 658 -34.22 15.64 -26.57
C HIS A 658 -32.81 16.10 -26.98
N LYS A 659 -32.07 15.24 -27.70
CA LYS A 659 -30.73 15.56 -28.22
C LYS A 659 -30.73 16.67 -29.29
N ASP A 660 -31.89 16.92 -29.89
CA ASP A 660 -32.16 18.02 -30.81
C ASP A 660 -32.08 19.39 -30.13
N ILE A 661 -32.33 19.47 -28.82
CA ILE A 661 -32.24 20.71 -28.05
C ILE A 661 -30.79 20.95 -27.60
N VAL A 662 -30.08 21.79 -28.36
CA VAL A 662 -28.69 22.17 -28.07
C VAL A 662 -28.60 23.16 -26.90
N GLY A 663 -29.56 24.07 -26.77
CA GLY A 663 -29.55 25.13 -25.76
C GLY A 663 -29.90 24.63 -24.34
N SER A 664 -29.09 25.00 -23.34
CA SER A 664 -29.39 24.67 -21.93
C SER A 664 -30.67 25.35 -21.43
N GLU A 665 -30.90 26.60 -21.83
CA GLU A 665 -32.12 27.35 -21.51
C GLU A 665 -33.36 26.80 -22.21
N GLU A 666 -33.23 26.43 -23.48
CA GLU A 666 -34.32 25.79 -24.22
C GLU A 666 -34.73 24.46 -23.58
N PHE A 667 -33.75 23.68 -23.12
CA PHE A 667 -34.03 22.45 -22.39
C PHE A 667 -34.67 22.71 -21.03
N ARG A 668 -34.24 23.75 -20.29
CA ARG A 668 -34.91 24.17 -19.05
C ARG A 668 -36.39 24.46 -19.30
N LEU A 669 -36.70 25.23 -20.36
CA LEU A 669 -38.08 25.52 -20.75
C LEU A 669 -38.85 24.25 -21.15
N LYS A 670 -38.18 23.29 -21.80
CA LYS A 670 -38.76 21.98 -22.11
C LYS A 670 -39.13 21.20 -20.83
N LEU A 671 -38.25 21.18 -19.83
CA LEU A 671 -38.53 20.57 -18.52
C LEU A 671 -39.76 21.22 -17.88
N LEU A 672 -39.80 22.55 -17.80
CA LEU A 672 -40.90 23.31 -17.20
C LEU A 672 -42.24 23.10 -17.91
N LYS A 673 -42.24 23.02 -19.25
CA LYS A 673 -43.47 22.89 -20.04
C LYS A 673 -43.98 21.46 -20.15
N SER A 674 -43.09 20.47 -20.21
CA SER A 674 -43.45 19.10 -20.56
C SER A 674 -43.32 18.11 -19.40
N TYR A 675 -42.34 18.27 -18.50
CA TYR A 675 -42.02 17.27 -17.48
C TYR A 675 -42.52 17.66 -16.09
N VAL A 676 -42.29 18.91 -15.68
CA VAL A 676 -42.77 19.43 -14.38
C VAL A 676 -44.29 19.24 -14.22
N PRO A 677 -45.16 19.51 -15.21
CA PRO A 677 -46.59 19.32 -15.05
C PRO A 677 -47.00 17.89 -14.69
N GLN A 678 -46.27 16.88 -15.19
CA GLN A 678 -46.54 15.46 -14.95
C GLN A 678 -46.34 15.07 -13.47
N LEU A 679 -45.48 15.79 -12.75
CA LEU A 679 -45.32 15.61 -11.30
C LEU A 679 -46.61 15.91 -10.54
N GLY A 680 -47.53 16.71 -11.09
CA GLY A 680 -48.81 17.00 -10.45
C GLY A 680 -49.66 15.74 -10.25
N GLU A 681 -49.66 14.84 -11.23
CA GLU A 681 -50.39 13.57 -11.17
C GLU A 681 -49.67 12.53 -10.29
N LYS A 682 -48.33 12.50 -10.35
CA LYS A 682 -47.52 11.51 -9.62
C LYS A 682 -47.28 11.87 -8.15
N MET A 683 -47.03 13.14 -7.87
CA MET A 683 -46.51 13.64 -6.58
C MET A 683 -47.41 14.71 -5.94
N GLY A 684 -48.48 15.13 -6.62
CA GLY A 684 -49.38 16.18 -6.18
C GLY A 684 -48.90 17.60 -6.49
N ALA A 685 -49.84 18.55 -6.39
CA ALA A 685 -49.61 19.94 -6.78
C ALA A 685 -48.52 20.65 -5.96
N ARG A 686 -48.40 20.33 -4.65
CA ARG A 686 -47.41 20.96 -3.76
C ARG A 686 -45.97 20.63 -4.19
N TYR A 687 -45.69 19.35 -4.42
CA TYR A 687 -44.37 18.89 -4.89
C TYR A 687 -44.04 19.49 -6.25
N ARG A 688 -44.98 19.41 -7.20
CA ARG A 688 -44.84 20.00 -8.53
C ARG A 688 -44.48 21.49 -8.47
N ASN A 689 -45.23 22.27 -7.69
CA ASN A 689 -45.04 23.71 -7.58
C ASN A 689 -43.68 24.04 -6.95
N ALA A 690 -43.19 23.23 -5.99
CA ALA A 690 -41.85 23.37 -5.43
C ALA A 690 -40.75 23.13 -6.48
N VAL A 691 -40.88 22.08 -7.30
CA VAL A 691 -39.95 21.82 -8.42
C VAL A 691 -39.97 22.97 -9.43
N GLN A 692 -41.15 23.49 -9.77
CA GLN A 692 -41.28 24.64 -10.65
C GLN A 692 -40.59 25.88 -10.06
N ALA A 693 -40.78 26.14 -8.76
CA ALA A 693 -40.18 27.27 -8.07
C ALA A 693 -38.64 27.20 -8.07
N CYS A 694 -38.06 26.00 -7.95
CA CYS A 694 -36.62 25.77 -8.07
C CYS A 694 -36.10 26.02 -9.51
N LEU A 695 -36.80 25.50 -10.53
CA LEU A 695 -36.35 25.58 -11.93
C LEU A 695 -36.62 26.93 -12.59
N ASP A 696 -37.51 27.76 -12.02
CA ASP A 696 -37.91 29.07 -12.56
C ASP A 696 -37.87 30.19 -11.50
N THR A 697 -36.95 30.11 -10.55
CA THR A 697 -36.84 31.08 -9.44
C THR A 697 -36.79 32.53 -9.92
N GLU A 698 -35.93 32.84 -10.88
CA GLU A 698 -35.74 34.22 -11.38
C GLU A 698 -37.01 34.78 -12.05
N GLY A 699 -37.68 33.96 -12.87
CA GLY A 699 -38.92 34.36 -13.55
C GLY A 699 -40.05 34.66 -12.56
N LEU A 700 -40.21 33.80 -11.55
CA LEU A 700 -41.22 33.95 -10.52
C LEU A 700 -40.95 35.16 -9.61
N MET A 701 -39.70 35.36 -9.18
CA MET A 701 -39.33 36.52 -8.36
C MET A 701 -39.54 37.82 -9.12
N SER A 702 -39.12 37.89 -10.39
CA SER A 702 -39.35 39.06 -11.24
C SER A 702 -40.84 39.37 -11.38
N SER A 703 -41.71 38.36 -11.51
CA SER A 703 -43.16 38.57 -11.59
C SER A 703 -43.77 39.12 -10.28
N MET A 704 -43.10 38.92 -9.15
CA MET A 704 -43.51 39.44 -7.84
C MET A 704 -42.81 40.77 -7.49
N GLY A 705 -42.07 41.36 -8.42
CA GLY A 705 -41.32 42.60 -8.20
C GLY A 705 -40.11 42.43 -7.27
N GLN A 706 -39.63 41.20 -7.08
CA GLN A 706 -38.47 40.88 -6.22
C GLN A 706 -37.21 40.70 -7.08
N ASN A 707 -36.07 41.17 -6.55
CA ASN A 707 -34.79 40.99 -7.20
C ASN A 707 -34.19 39.62 -6.83
N SER A 708 -33.97 38.73 -7.81
CA SER A 708 -33.34 37.43 -7.59
C SER A 708 -31.84 37.53 -7.28
N GLU A 709 -31.23 38.68 -7.50
CA GLU A 709 -29.85 38.96 -7.09
C GLU A 709 -29.72 39.34 -5.61
N ASP A 710 -30.83 39.73 -4.98
CA ASP A 710 -30.87 39.96 -3.52
C ASP A 710 -30.94 38.61 -2.81
N PHE A 711 -29.85 38.28 -2.11
CA PHE A 711 -29.71 37.03 -1.39
C PHE A 711 -30.81 36.80 -0.35
N ALA A 712 -31.17 37.81 0.43
CA ALA A 712 -32.18 37.68 1.46
C ALA A 712 -33.55 37.42 0.84
N ALA A 713 -33.87 38.14 -0.25
CA ALA A 713 -35.11 37.94 -0.99
C ALA A 713 -35.17 36.55 -1.64
N ALA A 714 -34.08 36.09 -2.27
CA ALA A 714 -34.01 34.77 -2.90
C ALA A 714 -34.12 33.63 -1.89
N ARG A 715 -33.50 33.77 -0.71
CA ARG A 715 -33.60 32.81 0.39
C ARG A 715 -35.01 32.75 0.99
N GLU A 716 -35.64 33.91 1.20
CA GLU A 716 -37.01 33.95 1.70
C GLU A 716 -38.00 33.36 0.67
N PHE A 717 -37.81 33.65 -0.61
CA PHE A 717 -38.56 33.00 -1.69
C PHE A 717 -38.41 31.48 -1.62
N PHE A 718 -37.18 30.97 -1.51
CA PHE A 718 -36.92 29.53 -1.45
C PHE A 718 -37.57 28.87 -0.23
N LYS A 719 -37.46 29.50 0.94
CA LYS A 719 -38.09 29.04 2.17
C LYS A 719 -39.62 28.92 2.02
N LEU A 720 -40.27 29.95 1.49
CA LEU A 720 -41.74 30.00 1.36
C LEU A 720 -42.26 29.09 0.24
N LYS A 721 -41.62 29.13 -0.94
CA LYS A 721 -42.14 28.47 -2.15
C LYS A 721 -41.68 27.02 -2.29
N VAL A 722 -40.53 26.65 -1.72
CA VAL A 722 -39.96 25.30 -1.85
C VAL A 722 -40.04 24.56 -0.52
N VAL A 723 -39.36 25.05 0.53
CA VAL A 723 -39.24 24.31 1.80
C VAL A 723 -40.60 24.10 2.46
N GLN A 724 -41.40 25.16 2.62
CA GLN A 724 -42.75 25.04 3.21
C GLN A 724 -43.71 24.23 2.34
N SER A 725 -43.62 24.35 1.01
CA SER A 725 -44.44 23.55 0.09
C SER A 725 -44.16 22.06 0.23
N LEU A 726 -42.88 21.67 0.27
CA LEU A 726 -42.45 20.28 0.46
C LEU A 726 -42.76 19.77 1.88
N ALA A 727 -42.64 20.61 2.90
CA ALA A 727 -43.04 20.27 4.26
C ALA A 727 -44.54 19.96 4.39
N GLY A 728 -45.35 20.47 3.46
CA GLY A 728 -46.78 20.18 3.36
C GLY A 728 -47.13 18.95 2.52
N CYS A 729 -46.16 18.21 1.96
CA CYS A 729 -46.42 16.95 1.26
C CYS A 729 -46.57 15.80 2.27
N PHE A 730 -47.58 14.95 2.08
CA PHE A 730 -47.80 13.74 2.86
C PHE A 730 -48.38 12.68 1.92
N ALA A 731 -48.04 11.41 2.17
CA ALA A 731 -48.44 10.26 1.35
C ALA A 731 -49.85 9.76 1.69
#